data_AF-A0A813A309-F1
#
_entry.id   AF-A0A813A309-F1
#
_cell.length_a   1.000
_cell.length_b   1.000
_cell.length_c   1.000
_cell.angle_alpha   90.00
_cell.angle_beta   90.00
_cell.angle_gamma   90.00
#
_symmetry.space_group_name_H-M   'P 1'
#
loop_
_entity.id
_entity.type
_entity.pdbx_description
1 polymer ?
#
loop_
_entity_poly.entity_id
_entity_poly.type
_entity_poly.pdbx_seq_one_letter_code
_entity_poly.pdbx_strand_id
1 'polypeptide(L)'
;GRPVVRNTRSGTRGTMGISVVLFVMLGLTVAGYLLGTRQAYAVTGNRPHQLHSLPSYHGLYLASWVLLPALVLMVLWLIAEPHVAEIRLVANLPDDFSQRSIDQQQLLIGDIKARALGGIVSGALDPVYQTAGQVYADTLAASRWLMIAVMVALMAGGGLLALRRVQPDMRARNKVEQTASIIMIIASTIAIMTTIGIIFSLLFETGRFFSKVPITEFLFGTQWSPQIALRADQVGSSGAFGAIPLFAGTLLITLIAMCVAVPIGLFSAIYMSEYAGKKLRSSAKPVLEILAGVPTVVYGFFAALTVAPFFRNTGESIGLTVSSESALAAGIVMGIMIIPFVSSLSDDVMNAVPQSLRDGAYALGATKAETVRQVILPAALPGIVGSVLLAVSRAVGETMIVVMAAGLAANLTANPLEAVTTVTVQIVTLLVGDQEFDSIAIRRPDLSPARVRRRYAAETRFKTYGRLAIAAAVIMLGILLFSIVGRGWIAFFQTQIGVDVFLDPNEIQIERNADGEIIDIDGEFRSLVNDALFALFPNVEDRTERRALRNLVTRDASFELQAAVEENPDLIDQTIRVWITSSDDIDTYVKGQITPIETFEVAGVATPTGTSGEIEVLTGANDFANIADEVKTRLAELSEDRTAAAEAAGNAALRLQDDLVEVREDLAEADAEDIPRLEERAARLEAQISSLTANAEAATRDAEDLRARSVRVGGIEELNNRLPSYLVAINGGLVKLTAVAPARARGEVLIPLESEASVQPEDWTLLSYVTAESDRRVKDNEVAWIETLREQGQVRTVFNTPFFTEADSREPEQAGIWGAVVGSFLTLVITLTLAFPVGVLAAIYLEEFAPKNRLTDLIE
;
A
#
# COMPACT_ATOMS: atom_id res chain seq x y z
N GLY A 1 40.68 -36.32 9.71
CA GLY A 1 40.05 -35.41 10.68
C GLY A 1 39.89 -34.05 10.03
N ARG A 2 38.71 -33.45 10.12
CA ARG A 2 38.49 -32.03 9.76
C ARG A 2 38.87 -31.17 10.99
N PRO A 3 39.41 -29.96 10.82
CA PRO A 3 39.63 -29.06 11.96
C PRO A 3 38.27 -28.63 12.53
N VAL A 4 38.08 -28.78 13.84
CA VAL A 4 36.92 -28.21 14.54
C VAL A 4 37.12 -26.70 14.59
N VAL A 5 36.50 -25.99 13.65
CA VAL A 5 36.29 -24.54 13.80
C VAL A 5 35.34 -24.37 14.97
N ARG A 6 35.89 -24.05 16.14
CA ARG A 6 35.08 -23.69 17.31
C ARG A 6 34.23 -22.49 16.91
N ASN A 7 32.92 -22.68 16.81
CA ASN A 7 31.98 -21.58 16.70
C ASN A 7 31.89 -20.88 18.06
N THR A 8 32.95 -20.14 18.41
CA THR A 8 32.95 -19.35 19.64
C THR A 8 31.90 -18.27 19.49
N ARG A 9 30.80 -18.41 20.23
CA ARG A 9 30.04 -17.28 20.81
C ARG A 9 30.97 -16.49 21.76
N SER A 10 32.12 -16.01 21.25
CA SER A 10 32.94 -15.00 21.91
C SER A 10 32.09 -13.75 21.92
N GLY A 11 31.42 -13.53 23.04
CA GLY A 11 30.19 -12.76 23.09
C GLY A 11 30.32 -11.37 22.50
N THR A 12 29.20 -10.87 21.99
CA THR A 12 28.78 -9.46 22.01
C THR A 12 29.84 -8.50 22.59
N ARG A 13 30.88 -8.19 21.81
CA ARG A 13 31.71 -7.00 21.99
C ARG A 13 30.79 -5.82 21.67
N GLY A 14 29.95 -5.47 22.64
CA GLY A 14 28.83 -4.56 22.47
C GLY A 14 29.26 -3.33 21.70
N THR A 15 28.82 -3.25 20.44
CA THR A 15 29.25 -2.24 19.47
C THR A 15 28.64 -0.92 19.88
N MET A 16 29.27 -0.27 20.87
CA MET A 16 28.72 0.89 21.59
C MET A 16 28.05 1.83 20.60
N GLY A 17 26.74 1.98 20.78
CA GLY A 17 25.90 2.72 19.86
C GLY A 17 26.34 4.18 19.83
N ILE A 18 25.97 4.88 18.75
CA ILE A 18 26.11 6.34 18.66
C ILE A 18 25.42 7.03 19.86
N SER A 19 24.39 6.39 20.43
CA SER A 19 23.79 6.73 21.72
C SER A 19 24.80 6.97 22.86
N VAL A 20 25.84 6.13 23.03
CA VAL A 20 26.86 6.31 24.08
C VAL A 20 27.70 7.57 23.81
N VAL A 21 28.05 7.80 22.55
CA VAL A 21 28.79 9.01 22.11
C VAL A 21 27.96 10.26 22.42
N LEU A 22 26.66 10.24 22.12
CA LEU A 22 25.71 11.31 22.41
C LEU A 22 25.51 11.52 23.92
N PHE A 23 25.41 10.47 24.74
CA PHE A 23 25.33 10.59 26.20
C PHE A 23 26.59 11.21 26.82
N VAL A 24 27.79 10.81 26.35
CA VAL A 24 29.06 11.41 26.77
C VAL A 24 29.12 12.88 26.35
N MET A 25 28.75 13.20 25.12
CA MET A 25 28.70 14.58 24.61
C MET A 25 27.73 15.45 25.43
N LEU A 26 26.52 14.96 25.72
CA LEU A 26 25.53 15.65 26.52
C LEU A 26 26.02 15.87 27.96
N GLY A 27 26.55 14.84 28.61
CA GLY A 27 27.08 14.90 29.97
C GLY A 27 28.22 15.91 30.12
N LEU A 28 29.18 15.91 29.18
CA LEU A 28 30.27 16.89 29.16
C LEU A 28 29.78 18.31 28.86
N THR A 29 28.76 18.48 28.02
CA THR A 29 28.16 19.79 27.72
C THR A 29 27.43 20.36 28.94
N VAL A 30 26.68 19.55 29.68
CA VAL A 30 26.02 19.93 30.95
C VAL A 30 27.07 20.24 32.03
N ALA A 31 28.12 19.44 32.16
CA ALA A 31 29.24 19.73 33.04
C ALA A 31 29.90 21.08 32.68
N GLY A 32 30.07 21.36 31.39
CA GLY A 32 30.55 22.64 30.88
C GLY A 32 29.66 23.82 31.30
N TYR A 33 28.34 23.72 31.11
CA TYR A 33 27.38 24.74 31.54
C TYR A 33 27.48 25.03 33.05
N LEU A 34 27.53 23.98 33.87
CA LEU A 34 27.63 24.09 35.33
C LEU A 34 28.97 24.69 35.78
N LEU A 35 30.07 24.32 35.12
CA LEU A 35 31.40 24.88 35.41
C LEU A 35 31.51 26.35 35.00
N GLY A 36 31.02 26.73 33.82
CA GLY A 36 31.02 28.13 33.37
C GLY A 36 30.18 29.03 34.28
N THR A 37 29.02 28.54 34.73
CA THR A 37 28.16 29.23 35.70
C THR A 37 28.85 29.39 37.05
N ARG A 38 29.45 28.30 37.59
CA ARG A 38 30.20 28.33 38.86
C ARG A 38 31.41 29.26 38.79
N GLN A 39 32.12 29.29 37.67
CA GLN A 39 33.28 30.17 37.47
C GLN A 39 32.89 31.65 37.51
N ALA A 40 31.74 32.03 36.92
CA ALA A 40 31.25 33.41 36.95
C ALA A 40 30.95 33.90 38.39
N TYR A 41 30.40 33.04 39.25
CA TYR A 41 30.26 33.32 40.68
C TYR A 41 31.60 33.40 41.40
N ALA A 42 32.54 32.49 41.11
CA ALA A 42 33.85 32.45 41.77
C ALA A 42 34.69 33.70 41.48
N VAL A 43 34.76 34.14 40.22
CA VAL A 43 35.56 35.31 39.79
C VAL A 43 35.04 36.63 40.35
N THR A 44 33.78 36.70 40.79
CA THR A 44 33.18 37.88 41.46
C THR A 44 33.07 37.75 42.98
N GLY A 45 33.68 36.74 43.60
CA GLY A 45 33.55 36.53 45.06
C GLY A 45 32.09 36.33 45.50
N ASN A 46 31.31 35.63 44.66
CA ASN A 46 29.88 35.38 44.80
C ASN A 46 28.98 36.64 44.73
N ARG A 47 29.40 37.68 43.99
CA ARG A 47 28.67 38.94 43.79
C ARG A 47 28.19 39.10 42.33
N PRO A 48 27.11 38.43 41.91
CA PRO A 48 26.71 38.38 40.49
C PRO A 48 26.34 39.73 39.87
N HIS A 49 26.02 40.75 40.69
CA HIS A 49 25.79 42.12 40.22
C HIS A 49 27.07 42.82 39.69
N GLN A 50 28.25 42.22 39.84
CA GLN A 50 29.52 42.71 39.30
C GLN A 50 29.84 42.15 37.91
N LEU A 51 29.02 41.24 37.37
CA LEU A 51 29.16 40.70 36.02
C LEU A 51 28.42 41.58 35.00
N HIS A 52 29.01 41.75 33.81
CA HIS A 52 28.32 42.37 32.67
C HIS A 52 27.16 41.49 32.12
N SER A 53 27.22 40.17 32.33
CA SER A 53 26.20 39.22 31.86
C SER A 53 25.73 38.31 33.01
N LEU A 54 24.49 37.82 32.94
CA LEU A 54 24.01 36.83 33.92
C LEU A 54 24.91 35.58 33.91
N PRO A 55 25.18 34.92 35.07
CA PRO A 55 26.00 33.71 35.16
C PRO A 55 25.61 32.59 34.16
N SER A 56 24.32 32.49 33.84
CA SER A 56 23.78 31.55 32.84
C SER A 56 24.38 31.76 31.44
N TYR A 57 24.68 32.98 31.00
CA TYR A 57 25.35 33.23 29.72
C TYR A 57 26.81 32.80 29.72
N HIS A 58 27.51 32.87 30.87
CA HIS A 58 28.86 32.32 30.99
C HIS A 58 28.84 30.79 30.97
N GLY A 59 27.79 30.16 31.54
CA GLY A 59 27.50 28.73 31.38
C GLY A 59 27.23 28.35 29.91
N LEU A 60 26.31 29.04 29.23
CA LEU A 60 25.99 28.80 27.82
C LEU A 60 27.21 28.98 26.90
N TYR A 61 28.01 30.04 27.10
CA TYR A 61 29.25 30.24 26.36
C TYR A 61 30.21 29.05 26.50
N LEU A 62 30.36 28.51 27.72
CA LEU A 62 31.21 27.34 27.94
C LEU A 62 30.63 26.09 27.28
N ALA A 63 29.33 25.87 27.40
CA ALA A 63 28.62 24.76 26.78
C ALA A 63 28.77 24.77 25.25
N SER A 64 28.69 25.94 24.59
CA SER A 64 28.94 26.07 23.15
C SER A 64 30.37 25.72 22.75
N TRP A 65 31.37 26.12 23.54
CA TRP A 65 32.79 25.77 23.30
C TRP A 65 33.12 24.29 23.55
N VAL A 66 32.29 23.60 24.31
CA VAL A 66 32.37 22.15 24.55
C VAL A 66 31.64 21.38 23.45
N LEU A 67 30.40 21.76 23.13
CA LEU A 67 29.52 21.03 22.22
C LEU A 67 29.90 21.18 20.74
N LEU A 68 30.07 22.41 20.25
CA LEU A 68 30.14 22.68 18.80
C LEU A 68 31.37 22.06 18.12
N PRO A 69 32.60 22.14 18.67
CA PRO A 69 33.75 21.49 18.05
C PRO A 69 33.61 19.96 18.01
N ALA A 70 33.00 19.37 19.04
CA ALA A 70 32.76 17.94 19.14
C ALA A 70 31.68 17.45 18.15
N LEU A 71 30.63 18.24 17.94
CA LEU A 71 29.59 17.96 16.95
C LEU A 71 30.13 18.03 15.52
N VAL A 72 30.96 19.05 15.20
CA VAL A 72 31.65 19.15 13.91
C VAL A 72 32.60 17.96 13.70
N LEU A 73 33.38 17.57 14.71
CA LEU A 73 34.23 16.38 14.65
C LEU A 73 33.40 15.12 14.37
N MET A 74 32.30 14.92 15.10
CA MET A 74 31.43 13.74 14.96
C MET A 74 30.82 13.64 13.56
N VAL A 75 30.34 14.75 12.97
CA VAL A 75 29.80 14.76 11.60
C VAL A 75 30.89 14.42 10.58
N LEU A 76 32.08 15.02 10.68
CA LEU A 76 33.21 14.70 9.81
C LEU A 76 33.66 13.23 9.96
N TRP A 77 33.60 12.69 11.18
CA TRP A 77 33.96 11.29 11.46
C TRP A 77 32.96 10.31 10.85
N LEU A 78 31.65 10.56 10.99
CA LEU A 78 30.60 9.71 10.42
C LEU A 78 30.62 9.69 8.88
N ILE A 79 31.13 10.73 8.23
CA ILE A 79 31.37 10.77 6.78
C ILE A 79 32.64 9.98 6.41
N ALA A 80 33.73 10.14 7.17
CA ALA A 80 35.03 9.53 6.83
C ALA A 80 35.14 8.04 7.19
N GLU A 81 34.54 7.62 8.31
CA GLU A 81 34.57 6.24 8.84
C GLU A 81 34.18 5.17 7.81
N PRO A 82 33.01 5.22 7.13
CA PRO A 82 32.61 4.19 6.19
C PRO A 82 33.57 4.06 5.00
N HIS A 83 34.04 5.20 4.45
CA HIS A 83 35.00 5.19 3.34
C HIS A 83 36.35 4.58 3.73
N VAL A 84 36.88 4.91 4.92
CA VAL A 84 38.15 4.33 5.40
C VAL A 84 38.01 2.84 5.72
N ALA A 85 36.88 2.42 6.29
CA ALA A 85 36.60 1.02 6.54
C ALA A 85 36.45 0.21 5.24
N GLU A 86 35.80 0.78 4.21
CA GLU A 86 35.63 0.15 2.90
C GLU A 86 36.93 0.05 2.10
N ILE A 87 37.78 1.08 2.12
CA ILE A 87 39.14 1.01 1.53
C ILE A 87 39.93 -0.14 2.16
N ARG A 88 39.81 -0.34 3.48
CA ARG A 88 40.43 -1.49 4.17
C ARG A 88 39.80 -2.83 3.81
N LEU A 89 38.47 -2.90 3.70
CA LEU A 89 37.76 -4.11 3.28
C LEU A 89 38.26 -4.56 1.91
N VAL A 90 38.20 -3.69 0.90
CA VAL A 90 38.62 -3.98 -0.47
C VAL A 90 40.11 -4.34 -0.56
N ALA A 91 40.97 -3.67 0.21
CA ALA A 91 42.39 -4.02 0.30
C ALA A 91 42.70 -5.36 1.00
N ASN A 92 41.70 -6.07 1.52
CA ASN A 92 41.81 -7.43 2.08
C ASN A 92 40.93 -8.44 1.32
N LEU A 93 40.35 -8.09 0.17
CA LEU A 93 39.68 -9.04 -0.72
C LEU A 93 40.70 -9.78 -1.60
N PRO A 94 40.48 -11.07 -1.90
CA PRO A 94 41.31 -11.84 -2.83
C PRO A 94 41.20 -11.33 -4.28
N ASP A 95 42.24 -11.58 -5.08
CA ASP A 95 42.36 -11.08 -6.46
C ASP A 95 41.22 -11.53 -7.41
N ASP A 96 40.55 -12.65 -7.10
CA ASP A 96 39.40 -13.14 -7.88
C ASP A 96 38.22 -12.16 -7.89
N PHE A 97 38.09 -11.35 -6.83
CA PHE A 97 37.07 -10.31 -6.70
C PHE A 97 37.09 -9.34 -7.88
N SER A 98 38.30 -8.98 -8.34
CA SER A 98 38.51 -8.04 -9.46
C SER A 98 38.03 -8.56 -10.82
N GLN A 99 37.76 -9.86 -10.94
CA GLN A 99 37.37 -10.52 -12.19
C GLN A 99 35.84 -10.67 -12.34
N ARG A 100 35.07 -10.32 -11.31
CA ARG A 100 33.59 -10.37 -11.27
C ARG A 100 32.98 -9.11 -11.89
N SER A 101 31.70 -9.16 -12.31
CA SER A 101 31.02 -7.96 -12.81
C SER A 101 30.86 -6.89 -11.72
N ILE A 102 30.64 -5.62 -12.11
CA ILE A 102 30.48 -4.51 -11.16
C ILE A 102 29.33 -4.77 -10.18
N ASP A 103 28.21 -5.31 -10.66
CA ASP A 103 27.03 -5.60 -9.85
C ASP A 103 27.29 -6.76 -8.87
N GLN A 104 28.02 -7.79 -9.32
CA GLN A 104 28.47 -8.90 -8.46
C GLN A 104 29.47 -8.44 -7.39
N GLN A 105 30.36 -7.50 -7.73
CA GLN A 105 31.30 -6.89 -6.78
C GLN A 105 30.55 -6.09 -5.71
N GLN A 106 29.56 -5.26 -6.10
CA GLN A 106 28.75 -4.47 -5.18
C GLN A 106 27.90 -5.35 -4.26
N LEU A 107 27.23 -6.38 -4.81
CA LEU A 107 26.41 -7.31 -4.04
C LEU A 107 27.24 -8.09 -3.01
N LEU A 108 28.40 -8.64 -3.42
CA LEU A 108 29.29 -9.37 -2.51
C LEU A 108 29.90 -8.47 -1.43
N ILE A 109 30.22 -7.20 -1.73
CA ILE A 109 30.59 -6.22 -0.70
C ILE A 109 29.43 -5.97 0.27
N GLY A 110 28.19 -5.90 -0.23
CA GLY A 110 26.97 -5.80 0.57
C GLY A 110 26.82 -6.96 1.55
N ASP A 111 26.89 -8.20 1.06
CA ASP A 111 26.80 -9.42 1.87
C ASP A 111 27.88 -9.50 2.95
N ILE A 112 29.13 -9.17 2.60
CA ILE A 112 30.25 -9.17 3.55
C ILE A 112 30.05 -8.11 4.64
N LYS A 113 29.63 -6.89 4.27
CA LYS A 113 29.30 -5.81 5.23
C LYS A 113 28.13 -6.21 6.14
N ALA A 114 27.07 -6.77 5.57
CA ALA A 114 25.89 -7.22 6.31
C ALA A 114 26.26 -8.30 7.32
N ARG A 115 26.94 -9.37 6.89
CA ARG A 115 27.36 -10.47 7.78
C ARG A 115 28.33 -10.00 8.87
N ALA A 116 29.27 -9.12 8.54
CA ALA A 116 30.21 -8.53 9.49
C ALA A 116 29.55 -7.69 10.59
N LEU A 117 28.37 -7.13 10.32
CA LEU A 117 27.55 -6.35 11.27
C LEU A 117 26.49 -7.19 11.99
N GLY A 118 26.42 -8.50 11.75
CA GLY A 118 25.45 -9.42 12.36
C GLY A 118 24.12 -9.54 11.60
N GLY A 119 24.04 -9.04 10.37
CA GLY A 119 22.87 -9.19 9.50
C GLY A 119 22.71 -10.62 8.96
N ILE A 120 21.46 -11.02 8.73
CA ILE A 120 21.10 -12.30 8.11
C ILE A 120 21.41 -12.20 6.61
N VAL A 121 22.12 -13.20 6.07
CA VAL A 121 22.47 -13.31 4.64
C VAL A 121 22.25 -14.75 4.21
N SER A 122 21.63 -14.95 3.05
CA SER A 122 21.30 -16.28 2.51
C SER A 122 22.54 -16.98 1.96
N GLY A 123 22.95 -18.06 2.62
CA GLY A 123 24.09 -18.89 2.21
C GLY A 123 25.35 -18.70 3.04
N ALA A 124 26.34 -19.57 2.80
CA ALA A 124 27.62 -19.55 3.50
C ALA A 124 28.67 -18.79 2.66
N LEU A 125 29.09 -17.61 3.15
CA LEU A 125 30.27 -16.92 2.61
C LEU A 125 31.54 -17.75 2.85
N ASP A 126 32.44 -17.80 1.86
CA ASP A 126 33.73 -18.48 2.03
C ASP A 126 34.55 -17.89 3.20
N PRO A 127 35.36 -18.69 3.91
CA PRO A 127 36.16 -18.23 5.06
C PRO A 127 37.08 -17.03 4.76
N VAL A 128 37.50 -16.87 3.50
CA VAL A 128 38.31 -15.73 3.05
C VAL A 128 37.50 -14.43 3.11
N TYR A 129 36.27 -14.42 2.59
CA TYR A 129 35.37 -13.27 2.64
C TYR A 129 34.86 -13.00 4.07
N GLN A 130 34.65 -14.04 4.89
CA GLN A 130 34.39 -13.88 6.32
C GLN A 130 35.53 -13.14 7.03
N THR A 131 36.79 -13.49 6.73
CA THR A 131 37.98 -12.84 7.29
C THR A 131 38.06 -11.37 6.88
N ALA A 132 37.79 -11.05 5.62
CA ALA A 132 37.74 -9.66 5.14
C ALA A 132 36.62 -8.85 5.82
N GLY A 133 35.44 -9.45 6.03
CA GLY A 133 34.35 -8.85 6.82
C GLY A 133 34.74 -8.59 8.28
N GLN A 134 35.52 -9.49 8.90
CA GLN A 134 35.99 -9.30 10.26
C GLN A 134 36.99 -8.13 10.38
N VAL A 135 37.85 -7.91 9.36
CA VAL A 135 38.72 -6.71 9.28
C VAL A 135 37.91 -5.41 9.16
N TYR A 136 36.77 -5.44 8.46
CA TYR A 136 35.83 -4.30 8.38
C TYR A 136 35.20 -4.02 9.76
N ALA A 137 34.68 -5.04 10.44
CA ALA A 137 34.09 -4.92 11.77
C ALA A 137 35.08 -4.41 12.84
N ASP A 138 36.30 -4.96 12.90
CA ASP A 138 37.35 -4.50 13.82
C ASP A 138 37.82 -3.07 13.49
N THR A 139 37.84 -2.67 12.20
CA THR A 139 38.17 -1.31 11.80
C THR A 139 37.11 -0.30 12.28
N LEU A 140 35.82 -0.62 12.15
CA LEU A 140 34.73 0.20 12.72
C LEU A 140 34.79 0.24 14.26
N ALA A 141 35.03 -0.89 14.92
CA ALA A 141 35.15 -0.94 16.36
C ALA A 141 36.31 -0.07 16.89
N ALA A 142 37.48 -0.14 16.26
CA ALA A 142 38.64 0.70 16.60
C ALA A 142 38.39 2.19 16.29
N SER A 143 37.74 2.49 15.16
CA SER A 143 37.38 3.85 14.76
C SER A 143 36.46 4.54 15.78
N ARG A 144 35.42 3.86 16.27
CA ARG A 144 34.53 4.41 17.33
C ARG A 144 35.27 4.76 18.62
N TRP A 145 36.18 3.91 19.08
CA TRP A 145 36.99 4.20 20.28
C TRP A 145 37.91 5.40 20.06
N LEU A 146 38.52 5.52 18.87
CA LEU A 146 39.36 6.66 18.51
C LEU A 146 38.53 7.96 18.42
N MET A 147 37.34 7.91 17.82
CA MET A 147 36.40 9.04 17.78
C MET A 147 36.08 9.54 19.19
N ILE A 148 35.69 8.63 20.11
CA ILE A 148 35.37 8.98 21.50
C ILE A 148 36.58 9.63 22.20
N ALA A 149 37.78 9.06 22.03
CA ALA A 149 39.00 9.59 22.65
C ALA A 149 39.34 11.00 22.15
N VAL A 150 39.32 11.22 20.82
CA VAL A 150 39.59 12.54 20.21
C VAL A 150 38.49 13.54 20.57
N MET A 151 37.22 13.12 20.58
CA MET A 151 36.08 13.96 20.97
C MET A 151 36.19 14.41 22.42
N VAL A 152 36.40 13.50 23.39
CA VAL A 152 36.54 13.86 24.80
C VAL A 152 37.74 14.77 25.05
N ALA A 153 38.87 14.55 24.38
CA ALA A 153 40.02 15.44 24.44
C ALA A 153 39.72 16.85 23.89
N LEU A 154 39.00 16.94 22.76
CA LEU A 154 38.58 18.20 22.14
C LEU A 154 37.59 18.96 23.04
N MET A 155 36.61 18.26 23.63
CA MET A 155 35.64 18.82 24.58
C MET A 155 36.31 19.36 25.84
N ALA A 156 37.22 18.60 26.44
CA ALA A 156 37.99 19.03 27.60
C ALA A 156 38.89 20.23 27.28
N GLY A 157 39.58 20.22 26.12
CA GLY A 157 40.40 21.34 25.65
C GLY A 157 39.59 22.61 25.42
N GLY A 158 38.46 22.51 24.71
CA GLY A 158 37.54 23.62 24.45
C GLY A 158 36.99 24.23 25.75
N GLY A 159 36.52 23.39 26.67
CA GLY A 159 36.04 23.80 27.99
C GLY A 159 37.12 24.50 28.83
N LEU A 160 38.34 23.96 28.89
CA LEU A 160 39.46 24.57 29.62
C LEU A 160 39.89 25.92 29.03
N LEU A 161 39.92 26.05 27.70
CA LEU A 161 40.22 27.31 27.02
C LEU A 161 39.12 28.36 27.22
N ALA A 162 37.86 27.95 27.26
CA ALA A 162 36.74 28.83 27.57
C ALA A 162 36.73 29.26 29.05
N LEU A 163 37.05 28.37 30.00
CA LEU A 163 37.10 28.69 31.44
C LEU A 163 38.14 29.77 31.74
N ARG A 164 39.31 29.68 31.10
CA ARG A 164 40.40 30.67 31.20
C ARG A 164 40.05 32.05 30.63
N ARG A 165 38.92 32.19 29.92
CA ARG A 165 38.41 33.46 29.35
C ARG A 165 37.26 34.09 30.14
N VAL A 166 36.77 33.46 31.20
CA VAL A 166 35.70 34.01 32.04
C VAL A 166 36.24 35.14 32.92
N GLN A 167 35.82 36.38 32.62
CA GLN A 167 36.19 37.62 33.31
C GLN A 167 34.93 38.46 33.61
N PRO A 168 34.91 39.36 34.62
CA PRO A 168 33.67 40.04 35.04
C PRO A 168 33.06 40.98 34.00
N ASP A 169 33.92 41.65 33.23
CA ASP A 169 33.60 42.57 32.14
C ASP A 169 33.20 41.86 30.84
N MET A 170 33.42 40.54 30.76
CA MET A 170 33.14 39.74 29.58
C MET A 170 31.65 39.82 29.20
N ARG A 171 31.39 40.30 27.97
CA ARG A 171 30.07 40.31 27.32
C ARG A 171 29.64 38.91 26.86
N ALA A 172 29.49 37.98 27.81
CA ALA A 172 29.12 36.60 27.54
C ALA A 172 27.77 36.49 26.80
N ARG A 173 26.79 37.35 27.13
CA ARG A 173 25.52 37.45 26.39
C ARG A 173 25.75 37.65 24.89
N ASN A 174 26.45 38.71 24.50
CA ASN A 174 26.74 39.01 23.09
C ASN A 174 27.52 37.89 22.38
N LYS A 175 28.32 37.11 23.11
CA LYS A 175 29.05 35.96 22.54
C LYS A 175 28.15 34.74 22.33
N VAL A 176 27.21 34.48 23.23
CA VAL A 176 26.18 33.44 23.03
C VAL A 176 25.23 33.83 21.89
N GLU A 177 24.81 35.09 21.82
CA GLU A 177 24.00 35.62 20.71
C GLU A 177 24.73 35.53 19.37
N GLN A 178 26.03 35.88 19.33
CA GLN A 178 26.87 35.70 18.14
C GLN A 178 26.96 34.22 17.72
N THR A 179 27.12 33.29 18.66
CA THR A 179 27.14 31.84 18.36
C THR A 179 25.78 31.34 17.86
N ALA A 180 24.67 31.75 18.47
CA ALA A 180 23.33 31.40 18.01
C ALA A 180 23.07 31.94 16.59
N SER A 181 23.43 33.21 16.32
CA SER A 181 23.34 33.82 15.00
C SER A 181 24.15 33.03 13.95
N ILE A 182 25.38 32.61 14.26
CA ILE A 182 26.19 31.77 13.36
C ILE A 182 25.51 30.42 13.07
N ILE A 183 24.93 29.76 14.08
CA ILE A 183 24.19 28.50 13.88
C ILE A 183 22.97 28.71 12.97
N MET A 184 22.22 29.80 13.16
CA MET A 184 21.06 30.14 12.34
C MET A 184 21.45 30.53 10.89
N ILE A 185 22.58 31.22 10.70
CA ILE A 185 23.18 31.49 9.39
C ILE A 185 23.59 30.19 8.68
N ILE A 186 24.18 29.24 9.40
CA ILE A 186 24.54 27.93 8.82
C ILE A 186 23.28 27.16 8.42
N ALA A 187 22.25 27.14 9.27
CA ALA A 187 20.97 26.49 8.97
C ALA A 187 20.27 27.08 7.74
N SER A 188 20.17 28.41 7.63
CA SER A 188 19.60 29.07 6.44
C SER A 188 20.46 28.84 5.20
N THR A 189 21.79 28.92 5.31
CA THR A 189 22.71 28.64 4.18
C THR A 189 22.54 27.21 3.67
N ILE A 190 22.44 26.22 4.56
CA ILE A 190 22.19 24.82 4.18
C ILE A 190 20.84 24.70 3.46
N ALA A 191 19.77 25.24 4.04
CA ALA A 191 18.43 25.18 3.42
C ALA A 191 18.40 25.81 2.02
N ILE A 192 18.98 27.02 1.87
CA ILE A 192 19.09 27.74 0.59
C ILE A 192 19.92 26.92 -0.42
N MET A 193 21.06 26.35 -0.01
CA MET A 193 21.90 25.54 -0.88
C MET A 193 21.26 24.20 -1.27
N THR A 194 20.47 23.58 -0.39
CA THR A 194 19.68 22.38 -0.72
C THR A 194 18.60 22.72 -1.75
N THR A 195 17.82 23.79 -1.56
CA THR A 195 16.82 24.24 -2.54
C THR A 195 17.45 24.56 -3.90
N ILE A 196 18.55 25.30 -3.92
CA ILE A 196 19.30 25.62 -5.14
C ILE A 196 19.88 24.35 -5.79
N GLY A 197 20.39 23.41 -4.99
CA GLY A 197 20.89 22.12 -5.47
C GLY A 197 19.82 21.26 -6.12
N ILE A 198 18.62 21.19 -5.53
CA ILE A 198 17.45 20.51 -6.11
C ILE A 198 17.05 21.16 -7.44
N ILE A 199 16.94 22.49 -7.49
CA ILE A 199 16.63 23.23 -8.71
C ILE A 199 17.66 22.94 -9.81
N PHE A 200 18.96 23.02 -9.51
CA PHE A 200 19.99 22.71 -10.50
C PHE A 200 19.98 21.24 -10.93
N SER A 201 19.78 20.29 -10.01
CA SER A 201 19.68 18.86 -10.35
C SER A 201 18.53 18.59 -11.33
N LEU A 202 17.35 19.15 -11.05
CA LEU A 202 16.19 19.05 -11.93
C LEU A 202 16.45 19.71 -13.29
N LEU A 203 17.08 20.89 -13.33
CA LEU A 203 17.44 21.57 -14.59
C LEU A 203 18.46 20.77 -15.41
N PHE A 204 19.46 20.13 -14.79
CA PHE A 204 20.47 19.34 -15.50
C PHE A 204 19.89 18.06 -16.11
N GLU A 205 19.09 17.30 -15.37
CA GLU A 205 18.44 16.10 -15.93
C GLU A 205 17.35 16.47 -16.96
N THR A 206 16.60 17.56 -16.74
CA THR A 206 15.67 18.12 -17.74
C THR A 206 16.40 18.51 -19.03
N GLY A 207 17.60 19.10 -18.92
CA GLY A 207 18.46 19.41 -20.07
C GLY A 207 18.94 18.17 -20.83
N ARG A 208 19.29 17.09 -20.11
CA ARG A 208 19.66 15.78 -20.71
C ARG A 208 18.47 15.07 -21.36
N PHE A 209 17.26 15.22 -20.81
CA PHE A 209 16.03 14.74 -21.44
C PHE A 209 15.77 15.49 -22.75
N PHE A 210 15.80 16.83 -22.74
CA PHE A 210 15.57 17.64 -23.93
C PHE A 210 16.73 17.64 -24.96
N SER A 211 17.89 17.06 -24.64
CA SER A 211 18.90 16.71 -25.65
C SER A 211 18.60 15.40 -26.41
N LYS A 212 17.59 14.63 -25.97
CA LYS A 212 17.10 13.41 -26.63
C LYS A 212 15.71 13.60 -27.25
N VAL A 213 14.84 14.35 -26.58
CA VAL A 213 13.45 14.59 -26.99
C VAL A 213 13.26 16.07 -27.34
N PRO A 214 12.78 16.46 -28.54
CA PRO A 214 12.52 17.85 -28.87
C PRO A 214 11.48 18.50 -27.94
N ILE A 215 11.78 19.68 -27.40
CA ILE A 215 10.86 20.44 -26.52
C ILE A 215 9.49 20.66 -27.19
N THR A 216 9.46 20.89 -28.50
CA THR A 216 8.22 21.06 -29.28
C THR A 216 7.40 19.78 -29.38
N GLU A 217 8.05 18.62 -29.50
CA GLU A 217 7.38 17.31 -29.55
C GLU A 217 6.81 16.95 -28.18
N PHE A 218 7.57 17.21 -27.11
CA PHE A 218 7.10 17.05 -25.73
C PHE A 218 5.92 17.97 -25.41
N LEU A 219 6.00 19.27 -25.71
CA LEU A 219 4.94 20.23 -25.34
C LEU A 219 3.68 20.15 -26.23
N PHE A 220 3.82 19.77 -27.50
CA PHE A 220 2.70 19.78 -28.46
C PHE A 220 2.28 18.39 -28.97
N GLY A 221 2.98 17.33 -28.58
CA GLY A 221 2.60 15.95 -28.93
C GLY A 221 1.30 15.51 -28.25
N THR A 222 0.49 14.76 -28.99
CA THR A 222 -0.84 14.27 -28.59
C THR A 222 -0.86 12.79 -28.18
N GLN A 223 0.27 12.10 -28.26
CA GLN A 223 0.45 10.71 -27.83
C GLN A 223 1.51 10.64 -26.73
N TRP A 224 1.29 9.79 -25.73
CA TRP A 224 2.21 9.56 -24.61
C TRP A 224 2.46 8.06 -24.44
N SER A 225 3.65 7.59 -24.80
CA SER A 225 4.07 6.18 -24.66
C SER A 225 5.56 6.07 -24.32
N PRO A 226 5.97 6.50 -23.09
CA PRO A 226 7.37 6.53 -22.68
C PRO A 226 8.00 5.13 -22.52
N GLN A 227 7.18 4.09 -22.29
CA GLN A 227 7.64 2.73 -22.04
C GLN A 227 8.27 2.06 -23.27
N ILE A 228 7.82 2.41 -24.48
CA ILE A 228 8.36 1.84 -25.74
C ILE A 228 9.81 2.28 -25.94
N ALA A 229 10.16 3.51 -25.56
CA ALA A 229 11.50 4.08 -25.72
C ALA A 229 12.56 3.50 -24.75
N LEU A 230 12.18 2.60 -23.83
CA LEU A 230 13.07 2.04 -22.81
C LEU A 230 13.53 0.59 -23.10
N ARG A 231 13.00 -0.08 -24.13
CA ARG A 231 13.39 -1.45 -24.50
C ARG A 231 14.58 -1.42 -25.46
N ALA A 232 15.70 -2.01 -25.06
CA ALA A 232 16.97 -1.96 -25.80
C ALA A 232 16.87 -2.54 -27.22
N ASP A 233 15.96 -3.48 -27.44
CA ASP A 233 15.80 -4.23 -28.70
C ASP A 233 15.01 -3.44 -29.77
N GLN A 234 14.48 -2.26 -29.45
CA GLN A 234 13.62 -1.46 -30.34
C GLN A 234 14.23 -0.11 -30.74
N VAL A 235 15.51 -0.12 -31.13
CA VAL A 235 16.17 1.05 -31.74
C VAL A 235 15.43 1.45 -33.03
N GLY A 236 14.73 2.58 -33.02
CA GLY A 236 14.11 3.17 -34.21
C GLY A 236 12.71 3.77 -34.01
N SER A 237 11.91 3.28 -33.06
CA SER A 237 10.59 3.90 -32.79
C SER A 237 10.76 5.17 -31.94
N SER A 238 10.42 6.32 -32.51
CA SER A 238 10.30 7.59 -31.78
C SER A 238 9.15 7.49 -30.77
N GLY A 239 9.45 7.09 -29.54
CA GLY A 239 8.46 6.99 -28.47
C GLY A 239 7.88 8.37 -28.16
N ALA A 240 6.60 8.58 -28.47
CA ALA A 240 5.96 9.88 -28.32
C ALA A 240 5.88 10.28 -26.84
N PHE A 241 6.60 11.34 -26.46
CA PHE A 241 6.57 11.93 -25.11
C PHE A 241 5.60 13.14 -25.04
N GLY A 242 4.52 13.12 -25.82
CA GLY A 242 3.58 14.22 -25.95
C GLY A 242 2.79 14.46 -24.67
N ALA A 243 2.99 15.62 -24.03
CA ALA A 243 2.43 15.93 -22.74
C ALA A 243 0.98 16.48 -22.77
N ILE A 244 0.42 16.78 -23.96
CA ILE A 244 -0.95 17.33 -24.07
C ILE A 244 -1.99 16.45 -23.37
N PRO A 245 -2.04 15.10 -23.54
CA PRO A 245 -3.05 14.27 -22.87
C PRO A 245 -2.95 14.36 -21.33
N LEU A 246 -1.73 14.42 -20.80
CA LEU A 246 -1.49 14.50 -19.35
C LEU A 246 -2.01 15.82 -18.78
N PHE A 247 -1.68 16.94 -19.43
CA PHE A 247 -2.16 18.25 -19.02
C PHE A 247 -3.68 18.37 -19.22
N ALA A 248 -4.22 17.85 -20.31
CA ALA A 248 -5.67 17.85 -20.58
C ALA A 248 -6.44 17.09 -19.49
N GLY A 249 -6.05 15.86 -19.16
CA GLY A 249 -6.66 15.09 -18.06
C GLY A 249 -6.51 15.77 -16.71
N THR A 250 -5.32 16.32 -16.40
CA THR A 250 -5.07 17.06 -15.15
C THR A 250 -5.97 18.29 -15.03
N LEU A 251 -6.13 19.08 -16.10
CA LEU A 251 -7.02 20.24 -16.13
C LEU A 251 -8.50 19.83 -16.09
N LEU A 252 -8.90 18.75 -16.77
CA LEU A 252 -10.28 18.26 -16.80
C LEU A 252 -10.74 17.83 -15.39
N ILE A 253 -9.94 17.01 -14.71
CA ILE A 253 -10.21 16.57 -13.33
C ILE A 253 -10.19 17.77 -12.37
N THR A 254 -9.23 18.68 -12.50
CA THR A 254 -9.17 19.92 -11.71
C THR A 254 -10.41 20.79 -11.92
N LEU A 255 -10.89 20.95 -13.16
CA LEU A 255 -12.06 21.74 -13.49
C LEU A 255 -13.33 21.16 -12.87
N ILE A 256 -13.51 19.83 -12.96
CA ILE A 256 -14.62 19.12 -12.31
C ILE A 256 -14.55 19.30 -10.78
N ALA A 257 -13.37 19.14 -10.19
CA ALA A 257 -13.14 19.34 -8.77
C ALA A 257 -13.47 20.77 -8.32
N MET A 258 -13.07 21.80 -9.07
CA MET A 258 -13.42 23.19 -8.75
C MET A 258 -14.92 23.49 -8.92
N CYS A 259 -15.57 22.92 -9.94
CA CYS A 259 -17.02 23.04 -10.15
C CYS A 259 -17.84 22.47 -8.98
N VAL A 260 -17.30 21.47 -8.26
CA VAL A 260 -17.88 20.95 -7.01
C VAL A 260 -17.45 21.79 -5.81
N ALA A 261 -16.14 21.92 -5.59
CA ALA A 261 -15.56 22.45 -4.36
C ALA A 261 -15.79 23.94 -4.16
N VAL A 262 -15.66 24.76 -5.21
CA VAL A 262 -15.73 26.22 -5.06
C VAL A 262 -17.15 26.68 -4.70
N PRO A 263 -18.23 26.26 -5.39
CA PRO A 263 -19.58 26.64 -4.99
C PRO A 263 -19.97 26.09 -3.61
N ILE A 264 -19.67 24.81 -3.35
CA ILE A 264 -20.11 24.15 -2.11
C ILE A 264 -19.32 24.67 -0.90
N GLY A 265 -17.99 24.83 -1.03
CA GLY A 265 -17.13 25.42 -0.02
C GLY A 265 -17.49 26.89 0.27
N LEU A 266 -17.67 27.72 -0.77
CA LEU A 266 -18.01 29.13 -0.57
C LEU A 266 -19.41 29.33 0.04
N PHE A 267 -20.42 28.55 -0.36
CA PHE A 267 -21.74 28.62 0.30
C PHE A 267 -21.70 28.10 1.75
N SER A 268 -20.86 27.10 2.04
CA SER A 268 -20.64 26.62 3.42
C SER A 268 -19.95 27.68 4.27
N ALA A 269 -18.93 28.36 3.74
CA ALA A 269 -18.25 29.48 4.36
C ALA A 269 -19.18 30.65 4.66
N ILE A 270 -19.95 31.12 3.66
CA ILE A 270 -20.92 32.22 3.85
C ILE A 270 -21.98 31.82 4.88
N TYR A 271 -22.40 30.56 4.89
CA TYR A 271 -23.31 30.09 5.93
C TYR A 271 -22.65 30.07 7.32
N MET A 272 -21.36 29.74 7.43
CA MET A 272 -20.64 29.63 8.70
C MET A 272 -20.32 30.99 9.35
N SER A 273 -19.82 31.96 8.58
CA SER A 273 -19.49 33.29 9.07
C SER A 273 -20.74 34.11 9.39
N GLU A 274 -21.80 33.98 8.58
CA GLU A 274 -22.97 34.86 8.65
C GLU A 274 -24.20 34.24 9.31
N TYR A 275 -24.54 33.01 8.97
CA TYR A 275 -25.88 32.45 9.25
C TYR A 275 -25.88 31.37 10.33
N ALA A 276 -24.73 30.82 10.72
CA ALA A 276 -24.61 29.80 11.75
C ALA A 276 -24.71 30.41 13.17
N GLY A 277 -25.59 29.84 13.99
CA GLY A 277 -25.59 30.14 15.43
C GLY A 277 -24.38 29.52 16.13
N LYS A 278 -23.94 30.12 17.25
CA LYS A 278 -22.72 29.73 17.99
C LYS A 278 -22.53 28.21 18.14
N LYS A 279 -23.58 27.49 18.57
CA LYS A 279 -23.57 26.02 18.74
C LYS A 279 -23.25 25.25 17.45
N LEU A 280 -23.72 25.71 16.30
CA LEU A 280 -23.47 25.06 15.02
C LEU A 280 -22.04 25.33 14.54
N ARG A 281 -21.55 26.56 14.71
CA ARG A 281 -20.15 26.90 14.37
C ARG A 281 -19.14 26.14 15.23
N SER A 282 -19.40 26.02 16.54
CA SER A 282 -18.53 25.28 17.47
C SER A 282 -18.45 23.77 17.23
N SER A 283 -19.34 23.20 16.41
CA SER A 283 -19.28 21.78 16.02
C SER A 283 -18.85 21.61 14.57
N ALA A 284 -19.34 22.45 13.64
CA ALA A 284 -19.08 22.27 12.22
C ALA A 284 -17.68 22.73 11.76
N LYS A 285 -17.10 23.78 12.37
CA LYS A 285 -15.75 24.25 12.01
C LYS A 285 -14.68 23.18 12.35
N PRO A 286 -14.64 22.58 13.57
CA PRO A 286 -13.76 21.45 13.86
C PRO A 286 -14.00 20.21 12.98
N VAL A 287 -15.25 19.91 12.61
CA VAL A 287 -15.54 18.78 11.69
C VAL A 287 -14.99 19.03 10.28
N LEU A 288 -15.06 20.26 9.77
CA LEU A 288 -14.44 20.63 8.49
C LEU A 288 -12.90 20.59 8.57
N GLU A 289 -12.32 20.99 9.70
CA GLU A 289 -10.87 20.91 9.93
C GLU A 289 -10.37 19.45 10.03
N ILE A 290 -11.14 18.57 10.70
CA ILE A 290 -10.85 17.12 10.73
C ILE A 290 -11.00 16.49 9.33
N LEU A 291 -12.02 16.87 8.55
CA LEU A 291 -12.22 16.42 7.16
C LEU A 291 -11.03 16.78 6.25
N ALA A 292 -10.40 17.93 6.47
CA ALA A 292 -9.19 18.36 5.77
C ALA A 292 -7.93 17.57 6.18
N GLY A 293 -7.95 16.90 7.34
CA GLY A 293 -6.86 16.05 7.85
C GLY A 293 -6.93 14.57 7.43
N VAL A 294 -7.99 14.14 6.72
CA VAL A 294 -8.12 12.75 6.22
C VAL A 294 -7.09 12.50 5.10
N PRO A 295 -6.27 11.44 5.15
CA PRO A 295 -5.26 11.15 4.13
C PRO A 295 -5.87 10.90 2.74
N THR A 296 -5.22 11.36 1.68
CA THR A 296 -5.86 11.41 0.34
C THR A 296 -6.02 10.03 -0.32
N VAL A 297 -5.21 9.04 0.06
CA VAL A 297 -5.40 7.62 -0.29
C VAL A 297 -6.75 7.05 0.18
N VAL A 298 -7.28 7.55 1.31
CA VAL A 298 -8.60 7.14 1.83
C VAL A 298 -9.72 7.63 0.92
N TYR A 299 -9.57 8.83 0.36
CA TYR A 299 -10.45 9.35 -0.69
C TYR A 299 -10.23 8.63 -2.05
N GLY A 300 -9.01 8.13 -2.34
CA GLY A 300 -8.74 7.28 -3.50
C GLY A 300 -9.49 5.95 -3.46
N PHE A 301 -9.39 5.20 -2.37
CA PHE A 301 -10.21 4.00 -2.15
C PHE A 301 -11.71 4.28 -2.20
N PHE A 302 -12.17 5.43 -1.68
CA PHE A 302 -13.57 5.84 -1.78
C PHE A 302 -14.02 6.11 -3.22
N ALA A 303 -13.15 6.74 -4.02
CA ALA A 303 -13.41 6.99 -5.42
C ALA A 303 -13.55 5.66 -6.17
N ALA A 304 -12.56 4.77 -6.07
CA ALA A 304 -12.54 3.45 -6.71
C ALA A 304 -13.72 2.55 -6.27
N LEU A 305 -13.89 2.31 -4.97
CA LEU A 305 -14.79 1.28 -4.44
C LEU A 305 -16.23 1.75 -4.22
N THR A 306 -16.57 3.01 -4.49
CA THR A 306 -17.92 3.55 -4.26
C THR A 306 -18.36 4.53 -5.32
N VAL A 307 -17.58 5.60 -5.59
CA VAL A 307 -18.06 6.71 -6.44
C VAL A 307 -17.96 6.38 -7.93
N ALA A 308 -16.90 5.69 -8.36
CA ALA A 308 -16.73 5.19 -9.73
C ALA A 308 -17.86 4.20 -10.12
N PRO A 309 -18.11 3.10 -9.39
CA PRO A 309 -19.27 2.24 -9.60
C PRO A 309 -20.60 3.01 -9.56
N PHE A 310 -20.79 3.93 -8.62
CA PHE A 310 -22.02 4.73 -8.56
C PHE A 310 -22.25 5.52 -9.85
N PHE A 311 -21.23 6.17 -10.42
CA PHE A 311 -21.38 6.92 -11.68
C PHE A 311 -21.51 6.01 -12.91
N ARG A 312 -20.76 4.90 -12.97
CA ARG A 312 -20.87 3.88 -14.02
C ARG A 312 -22.27 3.28 -14.09
N ASN A 313 -22.72 2.67 -12.99
CA ASN A 313 -24.03 2.05 -12.84
C ASN A 313 -25.18 3.05 -13.12
N THR A 314 -24.96 4.32 -12.75
CA THR A 314 -25.88 5.42 -13.05
C THR A 314 -25.95 5.71 -14.54
N GLY A 315 -24.80 5.85 -15.21
CA GLY A 315 -24.69 6.16 -16.64
C GLY A 315 -25.25 5.07 -17.54
N GLU A 316 -24.86 3.82 -17.30
CA GLU A 316 -25.37 2.65 -18.04
C GLU A 316 -26.91 2.60 -18.00
N SER A 317 -27.50 2.97 -16.87
CA SER A 317 -28.96 3.02 -16.66
C SER A 317 -29.70 4.15 -17.40
N ILE A 318 -29.00 5.08 -18.09
CA ILE A 318 -29.57 5.99 -19.10
C ILE A 318 -29.01 5.75 -20.51
N GLY A 319 -28.31 4.63 -20.73
CA GLY A 319 -27.70 4.31 -22.02
C GLY A 319 -26.44 5.12 -22.33
N LEU A 320 -25.76 5.67 -21.32
CA LEU A 320 -24.43 6.25 -21.48
C LEU A 320 -23.36 5.22 -21.11
N THR A 321 -22.33 5.10 -21.93
CA THR A 321 -21.07 4.45 -21.56
C THR A 321 -20.29 5.37 -20.63
N VAL A 322 -19.83 4.83 -19.50
CA VAL A 322 -19.09 5.57 -18.46
C VAL A 322 -18.03 4.64 -17.89
N SER A 323 -16.76 5.07 -17.88
CA SER A 323 -15.68 4.29 -17.29
C SER A 323 -15.74 4.29 -15.77
N SER A 324 -15.32 3.20 -15.14
CA SER A 324 -14.96 3.18 -13.71
C SER A 324 -13.92 4.28 -13.43
N GLU A 325 -12.85 4.33 -14.21
CA GLU A 325 -11.71 5.27 -14.09
C GLU A 325 -12.00 6.66 -14.70
N SER A 326 -13.27 7.10 -14.69
CA SER A 326 -13.70 8.32 -15.41
C SER A 326 -13.26 9.62 -14.72
N ALA A 327 -12.91 10.63 -15.52
CA ALA A 327 -12.53 11.95 -15.03
C ALA A 327 -13.59 12.58 -14.08
N LEU A 328 -14.87 12.24 -14.30
CA LEU A 328 -15.99 12.63 -13.44
C LEU A 328 -15.89 12.04 -12.03
N ALA A 329 -15.56 10.76 -11.88
CA ALA A 329 -15.47 10.10 -10.58
C ALA A 329 -14.31 10.66 -9.75
N ALA A 330 -13.09 10.68 -10.32
CA ALA A 330 -11.91 11.25 -9.68
C ALA A 330 -12.10 12.75 -9.35
N GLY A 331 -12.61 13.53 -10.31
CA GLY A 331 -12.84 14.97 -10.15
C GLY A 331 -13.88 15.30 -9.08
N ILE A 332 -14.96 14.52 -8.96
CA ILE A 332 -15.97 14.75 -7.91
C ILE A 332 -15.42 14.43 -6.52
N VAL A 333 -14.64 13.35 -6.34
CA VAL A 333 -14.08 13.01 -5.03
C VAL A 333 -12.96 13.96 -4.62
N MET A 334 -12.10 14.36 -5.55
CA MET A 334 -11.16 15.47 -5.34
C MET A 334 -11.90 16.77 -4.96
N GLY A 335 -13.02 17.06 -5.63
CA GLY A 335 -13.91 18.16 -5.27
C GLY A 335 -14.41 18.06 -3.82
N ILE A 336 -14.86 16.88 -3.38
CA ILE A 336 -15.33 16.64 -2.00
C ILE A 336 -14.21 16.89 -0.98
N MET A 337 -13.00 16.39 -1.22
CA MET A 337 -11.82 16.64 -0.37
C MET A 337 -11.51 18.15 -0.25
N ILE A 338 -11.75 18.93 -1.30
CA ILE A 338 -11.38 20.36 -1.36
C ILE A 338 -12.44 21.29 -0.74
N ILE A 339 -13.71 20.84 -0.59
CA ILE A 339 -14.78 21.57 0.13
C ILE A 339 -14.32 22.14 1.49
N PRO A 340 -13.75 21.36 2.44
CA PRO A 340 -13.34 21.87 3.74
C PRO A 340 -12.24 22.95 3.65
N PHE A 341 -11.28 22.82 2.73
CA PHE A 341 -10.22 23.82 2.53
C PHE A 341 -10.81 25.16 2.05
N VAL A 342 -11.60 25.14 0.98
CA VAL A 342 -12.26 26.35 0.46
C VAL A 342 -13.22 26.93 1.50
N SER A 343 -13.97 26.08 2.22
CA SER A 343 -14.93 26.52 3.23
C SER A 343 -14.28 27.13 4.46
N SER A 344 -13.15 26.60 4.93
CA SER A 344 -12.52 27.10 6.16
C SER A 344 -11.79 28.42 5.90
N LEU A 345 -10.97 28.47 4.85
CA LEU A 345 -10.21 29.68 4.49
C LEU A 345 -11.14 30.84 4.10
N SER A 346 -12.21 30.57 3.34
CA SER A 346 -13.19 31.61 2.99
C SER A 346 -14.02 32.08 4.20
N ASP A 347 -14.30 31.21 5.18
CA ASP A 347 -14.93 31.61 6.46
C ASP A 347 -14.02 32.61 7.17
N ASP A 348 -12.74 32.29 7.34
CA ASP A 348 -11.80 33.15 8.08
C ASP A 348 -11.59 34.51 7.40
N VAL A 349 -11.44 34.55 6.07
CA VAL A 349 -11.37 35.80 5.29
C VAL A 349 -12.65 36.64 5.44
N MET A 350 -13.84 36.04 5.43
CA MET A 350 -15.09 36.78 5.63
C MET A 350 -15.26 37.28 7.08
N ASN A 351 -14.81 36.51 8.08
CA ASN A 351 -14.81 36.96 9.48
C ASN A 351 -13.84 38.12 9.73
N ALA A 352 -12.78 38.26 8.92
CA ALA A 352 -11.86 39.39 8.99
C ALA A 352 -12.48 40.73 8.50
N VAL A 353 -13.62 40.72 7.80
CA VAL A 353 -14.30 41.94 7.34
C VAL A 353 -14.90 42.71 8.54
N PRO A 354 -14.47 43.96 8.81
CA PRO A 354 -14.80 44.69 10.03
C PRO A 354 -16.30 44.83 10.34
N GLN A 355 -16.64 44.71 11.63
CA GLN A 355 -18.02 44.80 12.14
C GLN A 355 -18.71 46.13 11.79
N SER A 356 -17.97 47.24 11.76
CA SER A 356 -18.49 48.56 11.40
C SER A 356 -19.07 48.63 9.97
N LEU A 357 -18.52 47.89 9.01
CA LEU A 357 -19.06 47.81 7.65
C LEU A 357 -20.39 47.05 7.60
N ARG A 358 -20.51 46.03 8.45
CA ARG A 358 -21.69 45.17 8.58
C ARG A 358 -22.84 45.95 9.23
N ASP A 359 -22.54 46.66 10.32
CA ASP A 359 -23.49 47.52 11.04
C ASP A 359 -23.91 48.74 10.21
N GLY A 360 -22.98 49.35 9.46
CA GLY A 360 -23.28 50.44 8.53
C GLY A 360 -24.26 50.04 7.43
N ALA A 361 -24.14 48.82 6.88
CA ALA A 361 -25.10 48.31 5.90
C ALA A 361 -26.50 48.10 6.51
N TYR A 362 -26.58 47.56 7.74
CA TYR A 362 -27.85 47.41 8.44
C TYR A 362 -28.49 48.77 8.78
N ALA A 363 -27.69 49.79 9.12
CA ALA A 363 -28.18 51.15 9.34
C ALA A 363 -28.75 51.82 8.08
N LEU A 364 -28.33 51.41 6.89
CA LEU A 364 -28.92 51.80 5.61
C LEU A 364 -30.16 50.96 5.21
N GLY A 365 -30.61 50.05 6.09
CA GLY A 365 -31.78 49.20 5.87
C GLY A 365 -31.54 47.97 4.99
N ALA A 366 -30.28 47.65 4.64
CA ALA A 366 -29.97 46.47 3.83
C ALA A 366 -30.30 45.17 4.59
N THR A 367 -30.90 44.19 3.90
CA THR A 367 -31.09 42.86 4.49
C THR A 367 -29.74 42.14 4.63
N LYS A 368 -29.67 41.12 5.50
CA LYS A 368 -28.46 40.31 5.67
C LYS A 368 -27.96 39.67 4.36
N ALA A 369 -28.86 39.35 3.43
CA ALA A 369 -28.51 38.80 2.12
C ALA A 369 -28.00 39.86 1.13
N GLU A 370 -28.24 41.14 1.37
CA GLU A 370 -27.69 42.28 0.61
C GLU A 370 -26.36 42.72 1.22
N THR A 371 -26.27 42.88 2.54
CA THR A 371 -25.00 43.13 3.27
C THR A 371 -23.92 42.11 2.87
N VAL A 372 -24.27 40.83 2.76
CA VAL A 372 -23.35 39.78 2.29
C VAL A 372 -22.90 39.98 0.84
N ARG A 373 -23.82 40.31 -0.08
CA ARG A 373 -23.50 40.43 -1.51
C ARG A 373 -22.84 41.74 -1.91
N GLN A 374 -23.14 42.83 -1.21
CA GLN A 374 -22.77 44.20 -1.60
C GLN A 374 -21.63 44.77 -0.75
N VAL A 375 -21.37 44.20 0.44
CA VAL A 375 -20.32 44.69 1.35
C VAL A 375 -19.32 43.59 1.71
N ILE A 376 -19.78 42.46 2.25
CA ILE A 376 -18.88 41.43 2.80
C ILE A 376 -18.14 40.67 1.68
N LEU A 377 -18.86 40.14 0.68
CA LEU A 377 -18.22 39.40 -0.41
C LEU A 377 -17.27 40.25 -1.26
N PRO A 378 -17.60 41.51 -1.64
CA PRO A 378 -16.64 42.39 -2.33
C PRO A 378 -15.39 42.70 -1.50
N ALA A 379 -15.52 42.92 -0.19
CA ALA A 379 -14.38 43.17 0.70
C ALA A 379 -13.51 41.91 0.93
N ALA A 380 -14.14 40.74 1.03
CA ALA A 380 -13.48 39.45 1.19
C ALA A 380 -12.89 38.88 -0.12
N LEU A 381 -13.27 39.42 -1.28
CA LEU A 381 -12.98 38.83 -2.59
C LEU A 381 -11.49 38.50 -2.83
N PRO A 382 -10.50 39.34 -2.48
CA PRO A 382 -9.10 39.01 -2.70
C PRO A 382 -8.64 37.76 -1.94
N GLY A 383 -9.06 37.60 -0.68
CA GLY A 383 -8.73 36.42 0.13
C GLY A 383 -9.54 35.18 -0.26
N ILE A 384 -10.77 35.34 -0.73
CA ILE A 384 -11.55 34.23 -1.33
C ILE A 384 -10.88 33.74 -2.62
N VAL A 385 -10.41 34.65 -3.48
CA VAL A 385 -9.62 34.29 -4.68
C VAL A 385 -8.32 33.59 -4.29
N GLY A 386 -7.58 34.07 -3.29
CA GLY A 386 -6.40 33.37 -2.76
C GLY A 386 -6.72 31.96 -2.23
N SER A 387 -7.85 31.80 -1.52
CA SER A 387 -8.33 30.50 -1.03
C SER A 387 -8.66 29.53 -2.18
N VAL A 388 -9.25 30.03 -3.27
CA VAL A 388 -9.54 29.24 -4.47
C VAL A 388 -8.26 28.92 -5.26
N LEU A 389 -7.30 29.84 -5.37
CA LEU A 389 -6.01 29.57 -6.00
C LEU A 389 -5.24 28.47 -5.27
N LEU A 390 -5.18 28.50 -3.94
CA LEU A 390 -4.56 27.44 -3.14
C LEU A 390 -5.28 26.09 -3.32
N ALA A 391 -6.61 26.09 -3.45
CA ALA A 391 -7.40 24.91 -3.77
C ALA A 391 -7.12 24.36 -5.19
N VAL A 392 -6.93 25.23 -6.19
CA VAL A 392 -6.50 24.82 -7.55
C VAL A 392 -5.10 24.23 -7.52
N SER A 393 -4.13 24.85 -6.82
CA SER A 393 -2.79 24.30 -6.66
C SER A 393 -2.79 22.91 -6.01
N ARG A 394 -3.66 22.69 -5.01
CA ARG A 394 -3.84 21.37 -4.40
C ARG A 394 -4.48 20.36 -5.36
N ALA A 395 -5.47 20.76 -6.16
CA ALA A 395 -6.11 19.88 -7.14
C ALA A 395 -5.15 19.40 -8.24
N VAL A 396 -4.37 20.33 -8.81
CA VAL A 396 -3.36 20.02 -9.85
C VAL A 396 -2.23 19.13 -9.30
N GLY A 397 -1.88 19.29 -8.01
CA GLY A 397 -0.88 18.49 -7.32
C GLY A 397 -1.41 17.21 -6.62
N GLU A 398 -2.69 16.86 -6.78
CA GLU A 398 -3.25 15.67 -6.11
C GLU A 398 -2.77 14.38 -6.80
N THR A 399 -2.30 13.44 -6.00
CA THR A 399 -1.70 12.18 -6.46
C THR A 399 -2.64 11.00 -6.20
N MET A 400 -2.93 10.69 -4.95
CA MET A 400 -3.53 9.40 -4.56
C MET A 400 -4.98 9.24 -4.98
N ILE A 401 -5.80 10.31 -4.95
CA ILE A 401 -7.19 10.23 -5.47
C ILE A 401 -7.18 9.88 -6.96
N VAL A 402 -6.17 10.38 -7.69
CA VAL A 402 -6.12 10.29 -9.15
C VAL A 402 -5.48 8.97 -9.60
N VAL A 403 -4.40 8.54 -8.96
CA VAL A 403 -3.76 7.23 -9.16
C VAL A 403 -4.73 6.07 -8.94
N MET A 404 -5.72 6.22 -8.06
CA MET A 404 -6.68 5.16 -7.72
C MET A 404 -8.00 5.20 -8.48
N ALA A 405 -8.31 6.27 -9.22
CA ALA A 405 -9.65 6.46 -9.80
C ALA A 405 -9.69 7.19 -11.16
N ALA A 406 -8.54 7.46 -11.76
CA ALA A 406 -8.40 7.98 -13.11
C ALA A 406 -7.44 7.10 -13.90
N GLY A 407 -7.72 6.88 -15.19
CA GLY A 407 -7.12 5.79 -15.95
C GLY A 407 -5.61 5.92 -16.17
N LEU A 408 -4.94 4.78 -16.32
CA LEU A 408 -3.51 4.72 -16.64
C LEU A 408 -3.22 5.10 -18.10
N ALA A 409 -4.19 4.94 -19.01
CA ALA A 409 -4.06 5.23 -20.43
C ALA A 409 -4.14 6.73 -20.75
N ALA A 410 -3.22 7.22 -21.59
CA ALA A 410 -3.10 8.64 -21.93
C ALA A 410 -4.05 9.09 -23.06
N ASN A 411 -5.36 8.92 -22.85
CA ASN A 411 -6.38 9.33 -23.82
C ASN A 411 -6.60 10.86 -23.81
N LEU A 412 -6.49 11.49 -24.98
CA LEU A 412 -6.82 12.90 -25.17
C LEU A 412 -8.32 13.08 -25.44
N THR A 413 -9.10 13.32 -24.40
CA THR A 413 -10.55 13.55 -24.49
C THR A 413 -11.03 14.70 -23.62
N ALA A 414 -12.16 15.28 -24.00
CA ALA A 414 -12.89 16.28 -23.21
C ALA A 414 -14.18 15.71 -22.60
N ASN A 415 -14.51 14.43 -22.84
CA ASN A 415 -15.66 13.76 -22.25
C ASN A 415 -15.33 13.36 -20.79
N PRO A 416 -16.02 13.88 -19.77
CA PRO A 416 -15.73 13.55 -18.39
C PRO A 416 -16.11 12.10 -18.01
N LEU A 417 -16.86 11.39 -18.87
CA LEU A 417 -17.28 10.00 -18.67
C LEU A 417 -16.24 8.97 -19.14
N GLU A 418 -15.23 9.41 -19.89
CA GLU A 418 -14.14 8.58 -20.37
C GLU A 418 -12.96 8.57 -19.37
N ALA A 419 -12.10 7.54 -19.49
CA ALA A 419 -10.88 7.43 -18.70
C ALA A 419 -9.80 8.38 -19.24
N VAL A 420 -9.18 9.16 -18.34
CA VAL A 420 -8.05 10.04 -18.62
C VAL A 420 -6.96 9.86 -17.58
N THR A 421 -5.71 9.95 -17.98
CA THR A 421 -4.56 9.98 -17.07
C THR A 421 -4.17 11.42 -16.71
N THR A 422 -3.35 11.60 -15.68
CA THR A 422 -2.77 12.90 -15.30
C THR A 422 -1.26 12.85 -15.23
N VAL A 423 -0.64 14.02 -15.12
CA VAL A 423 0.81 14.13 -14.84
C VAL A 423 1.15 13.41 -13.53
N THR A 424 0.32 13.52 -12.50
CA THR A 424 0.53 12.87 -11.20
C THR A 424 0.39 11.35 -11.25
N VAL A 425 -0.54 10.81 -12.06
CA VAL A 425 -0.62 9.35 -12.31
C VAL A 425 0.66 8.87 -12.98
N GLN A 426 1.07 9.45 -14.10
CA GLN A 426 2.23 8.98 -14.86
C GLN A 426 3.54 9.06 -14.07
N ILE A 427 3.72 10.07 -13.22
CA ILE A 427 4.88 10.14 -12.30
C ILE A 427 4.91 8.93 -11.36
N VAL A 428 3.76 8.52 -10.80
CA VAL A 428 3.68 7.36 -9.90
C VAL A 428 3.82 6.05 -10.68
N THR A 429 3.14 5.87 -11.82
CA THR A 429 3.23 4.66 -12.64
C THR A 429 4.67 4.39 -13.10
N LEU A 430 5.42 5.43 -13.50
CA LEU A 430 6.83 5.33 -13.88
C LEU A 430 7.80 5.13 -12.70
N LEU A 431 7.33 5.27 -11.45
CA LEU A 431 8.10 5.01 -10.23
C LEU A 431 7.77 3.66 -9.57
N VAL A 432 6.63 3.03 -9.90
CA VAL A 432 6.08 1.87 -9.17
C VAL A 432 6.02 0.59 -10.01
N GLY A 433 5.42 0.62 -11.21
CA GLY A 433 5.21 -0.56 -12.07
C GLY A 433 3.95 -1.41 -11.77
N ASP A 434 3.40 -2.01 -12.84
CA ASP A 434 2.33 -3.01 -12.98
C ASP A 434 1.15 -3.15 -11.97
N GLN A 435 -0.05 -2.76 -12.45
CA GLN A 435 -1.42 -3.26 -12.14
C GLN A 435 -1.97 -3.11 -10.68
N GLU A 436 -3.24 -3.41 -10.30
CA GLU A 436 -4.51 -3.78 -10.99
C GLU A 436 -5.74 -3.41 -10.11
N PHE A 437 -6.91 -2.94 -10.62
CA PHE A 437 -8.24 -2.92 -9.93
C PHE A 437 -9.46 -2.55 -10.85
N ASP A 438 -10.51 -3.39 -10.99
CA ASP A 438 -11.89 -3.00 -11.49
C ASP A 438 -12.99 -4.05 -11.09
N SER A 439 -14.26 -3.83 -11.51
CA SER A 439 -15.50 -4.66 -11.42
C SER A 439 -16.45 -4.38 -10.21
N ILE A 440 -17.80 -4.45 -10.27
CA ILE A 440 -18.82 -4.61 -11.35
C ILE A 440 -20.16 -3.89 -10.96
N ALA A 441 -21.23 -3.90 -11.80
CA ALA A 441 -22.35 -2.91 -11.81
C ALA A 441 -23.78 -3.38 -11.42
N ILE A 442 -24.80 -2.45 -11.38
CA ILE A 442 -26.29 -2.55 -11.69
C ILE A 442 -27.15 -1.35 -11.12
N ARG A 443 -28.45 -1.18 -11.52
CA ARG A 443 -29.13 0.08 -12.03
C ARG A 443 -30.26 0.79 -11.19
N ARG A 444 -30.90 1.87 -11.75
CA ARG A 444 -31.83 2.91 -11.13
C ARG A 444 -33.31 2.86 -11.68
N PRO A 445 -34.26 3.87 -11.70
CA PRO A 445 -34.32 5.38 -11.51
C PRO A 445 -35.55 5.89 -10.64
N ASP A 446 -36.23 7.08 -10.63
CA ASP A 446 -36.14 8.47 -11.22
C ASP A 446 -36.92 9.59 -10.39
N LEU A 447 -37.41 10.72 -10.98
CA LEU A 447 -37.94 11.99 -10.35
C LEU A 447 -39.23 12.58 -11.05
N SER A 448 -39.95 13.67 -10.69
CA SER A 448 -39.55 15.09 -10.46
C SER A 448 -40.75 16.09 -10.18
N PRO A 449 -40.54 17.41 -9.89
CA PRO A 449 -41.60 18.33 -9.39
C PRO A 449 -41.73 19.75 -10.04
N ALA A 450 -42.75 20.52 -9.59
CA ALA A 450 -43.02 21.92 -9.98
C ALA A 450 -43.63 22.82 -8.86
N ARG A 451 -43.53 24.17 -8.82
CA ARG A 451 -42.44 25.12 -9.20
C ARG A 451 -42.56 26.56 -8.61
N VAL A 452 -43.73 27.07 -8.15
CA VAL A 452 -43.96 28.52 -7.82
C VAL A 452 -43.39 29.04 -6.49
N ARG A 453 -43.01 28.18 -5.52
CA ARG A 453 -42.39 28.60 -4.22
C ARG A 453 -41.05 29.37 -4.34
N ARG A 454 -40.58 29.61 -5.58
CA ARG A 454 -39.27 30.11 -6.03
C ARG A 454 -38.72 31.42 -5.42
N ARG A 455 -39.51 32.30 -4.80
CA ARG A 455 -39.01 33.57 -4.22
C ARG A 455 -38.50 33.43 -2.78
N TYR A 456 -39.33 33.09 -1.79
CA TYR A 456 -38.83 32.74 -0.45
C TYR A 456 -37.89 31.52 -0.48
N ALA A 457 -38.13 30.57 -1.39
CA ALA A 457 -37.19 29.50 -1.62
C ALA A 457 -35.81 29.98 -2.07
N ALA A 458 -35.56 31.21 -2.53
CA ALA A 458 -34.20 31.67 -2.83
C ALA A 458 -33.32 31.75 -1.57
N GLU A 459 -33.84 32.37 -0.50
CA GLU A 459 -33.15 32.45 0.79
C GLU A 459 -33.14 31.09 1.52
N THR A 460 -34.27 30.36 1.47
CA THR A 460 -34.31 29.00 2.02
C THR A 460 -33.34 28.09 1.29
N ARG A 461 -33.28 28.09 -0.06
CA ARG A 461 -32.30 27.31 -0.83
C ARG A 461 -30.88 27.68 -0.44
N PHE A 462 -30.53 28.96 -0.29
CA PHE A 462 -29.18 29.35 0.12
C PHE A 462 -28.77 28.72 1.46
N LYS A 463 -29.65 28.81 2.48
CA LYS A 463 -29.42 28.20 3.80
C LYS A 463 -29.50 26.67 3.78
N THR A 464 -30.36 26.09 2.95
CA THR A 464 -30.51 24.65 2.77
C THR A 464 -29.37 24.05 1.97
N TYR A 465 -28.79 24.75 0.99
CA TYR A 465 -27.61 24.31 0.24
C TYR A 465 -26.40 24.21 1.16
N GLY A 466 -26.12 25.23 1.98
CA GLY A 466 -25.05 25.14 3.00
C GLY A 466 -25.27 24.03 4.02
N ARG A 467 -26.52 23.75 4.42
CA ARG A 467 -26.85 22.63 5.33
C ARG A 467 -26.75 21.26 4.66
N LEU A 468 -27.24 21.11 3.43
CA LEU A 468 -27.15 19.87 2.66
C LEU A 468 -25.71 19.58 2.23
N ALA A 469 -24.89 20.61 1.98
CA ALA A 469 -23.45 20.47 1.75
C ALA A 469 -22.75 19.84 2.96
N ILE A 470 -22.91 20.43 4.14
CA ILE A 470 -22.32 19.92 5.39
C ILE A 470 -22.88 18.53 5.70
N ALA A 471 -24.19 18.31 5.55
CA ALA A 471 -24.80 17.00 5.77
C ALA A 471 -24.30 15.94 4.78
N ALA A 472 -24.17 16.26 3.50
CA ALA A 472 -23.65 15.34 2.48
C ALA A 472 -22.19 14.99 2.75
N ALA A 473 -21.33 15.97 3.08
CA ALA A 473 -19.94 15.71 3.43
C ALA A 473 -19.82 14.80 4.66
N VAL A 474 -20.63 15.02 5.70
CA VAL A 474 -20.64 14.19 6.92
C VAL A 474 -21.25 12.80 6.67
N ILE A 475 -22.28 12.68 5.83
CA ILE A 475 -22.88 11.38 5.46
C ILE A 475 -21.92 10.57 4.58
N MET A 476 -21.25 11.20 3.61
CA MET A 476 -20.24 10.55 2.77
C MET A 476 -19.03 10.11 3.60
N LEU A 477 -18.58 10.91 4.58
CA LEU A 477 -17.58 10.49 5.57
C LEU A 477 -18.08 9.31 6.42
N GLY A 478 -19.34 9.33 6.87
CA GLY A 478 -19.94 8.24 7.63
C GLY A 478 -19.97 6.93 6.85
N ILE A 479 -20.38 6.98 5.58
CA ILE A 479 -20.37 5.84 4.64
C ILE A 479 -18.93 5.37 4.39
N LEU A 480 -17.99 6.28 4.20
CA LEU A 480 -16.56 5.97 3.98
C LEU A 480 -15.95 5.25 5.18
N LEU A 481 -16.07 5.82 6.38
CA LEU A 481 -15.56 5.21 7.62
C LEU A 481 -16.25 3.86 7.91
N PHE A 482 -17.56 3.75 7.68
CA PHE A 482 -18.29 2.50 7.85
C PHE A 482 -17.87 1.43 6.82
N SER A 483 -17.62 1.82 5.55
CA SER A 483 -17.15 0.89 4.51
C SER A 483 -15.73 0.39 4.79
N ILE A 484 -14.82 1.28 5.21
CA ILE A 484 -13.44 0.92 5.58
C ILE A 484 -13.44 -0.03 6.78
N VAL A 485 -14.12 0.34 7.88
CA VAL A 485 -14.16 -0.49 9.08
C VAL A 485 -14.90 -1.79 8.80
N GLY A 486 -16.05 -1.75 8.12
CA GLY A 486 -16.87 -2.94 7.84
C GLY A 486 -16.17 -3.96 6.94
N ARG A 487 -15.48 -3.53 5.88
CA ARG A 487 -14.70 -4.43 5.00
C ARG A 487 -13.40 -4.89 5.66
N GLY A 488 -12.68 -3.97 6.31
CA GLY A 488 -11.40 -4.25 6.94
C GLY A 488 -11.50 -5.09 8.22
N TRP A 489 -12.64 -5.08 8.92
CA TRP A 489 -12.81 -5.79 10.20
C TRP A 489 -12.51 -7.28 10.09
N ILE A 490 -12.90 -7.91 8.99
CA ILE A 490 -12.74 -9.35 8.73
C ILE A 490 -11.25 -9.74 8.59
N ALA A 491 -10.38 -8.81 8.18
CA ALA A 491 -8.94 -9.06 8.06
C ALA A 491 -8.22 -9.18 9.41
N PHE A 492 -8.78 -8.62 10.50
CA PHE A 492 -8.23 -8.81 11.86
C PHE A 492 -8.59 -10.17 12.48
N PHE A 493 -9.21 -11.07 11.71
CA PHE A 493 -9.51 -12.43 12.12
C PHE A 493 -8.79 -13.42 11.22
N GLN A 494 -8.48 -14.58 11.76
CA GLN A 494 -7.71 -15.63 11.10
C GLN A 494 -8.28 -16.99 11.50
N THR A 495 -8.41 -17.87 10.52
CA THR A 495 -8.92 -19.22 10.69
C THR A 495 -7.81 -20.16 11.13
N GLN A 496 -8.12 -21.04 12.08
CA GLN A 496 -7.21 -22.05 12.61
C GLN A 496 -7.88 -23.41 12.62
N ILE A 497 -7.14 -24.41 12.15
CA ILE A 497 -7.51 -25.82 12.13
C ILE A 497 -6.82 -26.47 13.33
N GLY A 498 -7.61 -27.03 14.24
CA GLY A 498 -7.07 -27.88 15.28
C GLY A 498 -6.66 -29.24 14.70
N VAL A 499 -5.48 -29.72 15.09
CA VAL A 499 -4.94 -31.03 14.69
C VAL A 499 -4.36 -31.70 15.93
N ASP A 500 -4.62 -32.99 16.14
CA ASP A 500 -4.06 -33.76 17.25
C ASP A 500 -2.74 -34.40 16.85
N VAL A 501 -1.63 -33.74 17.22
CA VAL A 501 -0.27 -34.14 16.85
C VAL A 501 0.34 -34.97 17.97
N PHE A 502 0.86 -36.16 17.65
CA PHE A 502 1.70 -36.93 18.57
C PHE A 502 3.17 -36.51 18.40
N LEU A 503 3.82 -36.13 19.50
CA LEU A 503 5.21 -35.67 19.50
C LEU A 503 6.17 -36.85 19.76
N ASP A 504 6.52 -37.59 18.71
CA ASP A 504 7.36 -38.78 18.81
C ASP A 504 8.80 -38.45 19.30
N PRO A 505 9.26 -39.01 20.44
CA PRO A 505 10.60 -38.76 20.98
C PRO A 505 11.77 -39.22 20.09
N ASN A 506 11.51 -40.01 19.04
CA ASN A 506 12.52 -40.48 18.09
C ASN A 506 12.72 -39.51 16.91
N GLU A 507 11.74 -38.65 16.62
CA GLU A 507 11.80 -37.66 15.53
C GLU A 507 12.24 -36.26 15.99
N ILE A 508 12.24 -36.01 17.30
CA ILE A 508 12.60 -34.72 17.92
C ILE A 508 13.89 -34.87 18.75
N GLN A 509 14.99 -34.28 18.27
CA GLN A 509 16.30 -34.29 18.94
C GLN A 509 16.54 -32.98 19.70
N ILE A 510 16.72 -33.07 21.03
CA ILE A 510 17.03 -31.92 21.88
C ILE A 510 18.53 -31.88 22.20
N GLU A 511 19.26 -30.88 21.70
CA GLU A 511 20.62 -30.62 22.18
C GLU A 511 20.57 -29.84 23.51
N ARG A 512 21.34 -30.27 24.52
CA ARG A 512 21.40 -29.63 25.84
C ARG A 512 22.82 -29.26 26.23
N ASN A 513 22.96 -28.14 26.95
CA ASN A 513 24.24 -27.68 27.47
C ASN A 513 24.66 -28.47 28.73
N ALA A 514 25.89 -28.22 29.19
CA ALA A 514 26.47 -28.91 30.35
C ALA A 514 25.74 -28.60 31.68
N ASP A 515 24.92 -27.55 31.71
CA ASP A 515 24.13 -27.10 32.86
C ASP A 515 22.66 -27.57 32.78
N GLY A 516 22.25 -28.22 31.68
CA GLY A 516 20.94 -28.84 31.44
C GLY A 516 19.95 -28.05 30.58
N GLU A 517 20.29 -26.80 30.25
CA GLU A 517 19.47 -25.92 29.40
C GLU A 517 19.48 -26.39 27.94
N ILE A 518 18.41 -26.13 27.19
CA ILE A 518 18.32 -26.50 25.77
C ILE A 518 19.14 -25.52 24.92
N ILE A 519 19.89 -26.05 23.95
CA ILE A 519 20.68 -25.28 22.97
C ILE A 519 19.91 -25.12 21.66
N ASP A 520 19.31 -26.22 21.20
CA ASP A 520 18.67 -26.37 19.88
C ASP A 520 17.66 -27.53 19.94
N ILE A 521 16.63 -27.51 19.08
CA ILE A 521 15.68 -28.62 18.90
C ILE A 521 15.55 -28.91 17.40
N ASP A 522 16.21 -29.98 16.94
CA ASP A 522 16.22 -30.40 15.54
C ASP A 522 15.29 -31.61 15.36
N GLY A 523 14.32 -31.52 14.46
CA GLY A 523 13.33 -32.57 14.25
C GLY A 523 12.41 -32.32 13.07
N GLU A 524 11.85 -33.38 12.48
CA GLU A 524 11.00 -33.26 11.29
C GLU A 524 9.55 -32.92 11.67
N PHE A 525 9.35 -31.81 12.40
CA PHE A 525 8.05 -31.26 12.81
C PHE A 525 7.03 -31.17 11.65
N ARG A 526 7.53 -31.03 10.41
CA ARG A 526 6.71 -31.03 9.20
C ARG A 526 6.10 -32.40 8.89
N SER A 527 6.77 -33.51 9.18
CA SER A 527 6.12 -34.84 9.07
C SER A 527 5.01 -34.95 10.10
N LEU A 528 5.30 -34.68 11.37
CA LEU A 528 4.33 -34.74 12.47
C LEU A 528 3.02 -33.97 12.15
N VAL A 529 3.11 -32.76 11.59
CA VAL A 529 1.92 -32.01 11.12
C VAL A 529 1.23 -32.67 9.91
N ASN A 530 1.97 -33.11 8.89
CA ASN A 530 1.40 -33.79 7.72
C ASN A 530 0.68 -35.09 8.12
N ASP A 531 1.30 -35.91 8.95
CA ASP A 531 0.81 -37.23 9.32
C ASP A 531 -0.39 -37.14 10.26
N ALA A 532 -0.42 -36.13 11.14
CA ALA A 532 -1.60 -35.80 11.93
C ALA A 532 -2.75 -35.24 11.07
N LEU A 533 -2.47 -34.48 9.99
CA LEU A 533 -3.49 -34.08 9.01
C LEU A 533 -4.01 -35.29 8.22
N PHE A 534 -3.14 -36.20 7.77
CA PHE A 534 -3.55 -37.45 7.09
C PHE A 534 -4.38 -38.36 8.02
N ALA A 535 -4.13 -38.34 9.32
CA ALA A 535 -4.93 -39.08 10.30
C ALA A 535 -6.37 -38.57 10.45
N LEU A 536 -6.66 -37.31 10.11
CA LEU A 536 -8.04 -36.77 10.08
C LEU A 536 -8.84 -37.31 8.88
N PHE A 537 -8.17 -37.63 7.78
CA PHE A 537 -8.78 -38.14 6.54
C PHE A 537 -8.05 -39.39 6.02
N PRO A 538 -8.13 -40.53 6.76
CA PRO A 538 -7.31 -41.71 6.48
C PRO A 538 -7.59 -42.37 5.12
N ASN A 539 -8.74 -42.06 4.50
CA ASN A 539 -9.13 -42.57 3.19
C ASN A 539 -8.45 -41.83 2.02
N VAL A 540 -7.72 -40.75 2.30
CA VAL A 540 -7.01 -39.95 1.28
C VAL A 540 -5.68 -40.63 0.93
N GLU A 541 -5.69 -41.48 -0.10
CA GLU A 541 -4.50 -42.22 -0.54
C GLU A 541 -3.75 -41.55 -1.70
N ASP A 542 -4.40 -40.77 -2.58
CA ASP A 542 -3.72 -40.22 -3.75
C ASP A 542 -2.72 -39.10 -3.42
N ARG A 543 -1.65 -39.03 -4.23
CA ARG A 543 -0.56 -38.05 -4.08
C ARG A 543 -1.00 -36.62 -4.38
N THR A 544 -2.05 -36.42 -5.18
CA THR A 544 -2.64 -35.12 -5.51
C THR A 544 -3.53 -34.64 -4.37
N GLU A 545 -4.38 -35.51 -3.85
CA GLU A 545 -5.23 -35.21 -2.69
C GLU A 545 -4.39 -34.98 -1.43
N ARG A 546 -3.39 -35.83 -1.15
CA ARG A 546 -2.41 -35.60 -0.07
C ARG A 546 -1.58 -34.33 -0.26
N ARG A 547 -1.56 -33.73 -1.46
CA ARG A 547 -1.00 -32.38 -1.66
C ARG A 547 -2.02 -31.31 -1.32
N ALA A 548 -3.27 -31.45 -1.76
CA ALA A 548 -4.37 -30.55 -1.41
C ALA A 548 -4.60 -30.48 0.12
N LEU A 549 -4.63 -31.62 0.81
CA LEU A 549 -4.83 -31.66 2.27
C LEU A 549 -3.74 -30.89 3.04
N ARG A 550 -2.49 -30.91 2.54
CA ARG A 550 -1.37 -30.12 3.10
C ARG A 550 -1.40 -28.64 2.72
N ASN A 551 -2.25 -28.23 1.79
CA ASN A 551 -2.53 -26.82 1.51
C ASN A 551 -3.61 -26.24 2.44
N LEU A 552 -4.32 -27.06 3.25
CA LEU A 552 -5.33 -26.55 4.17
C LEU A 552 -4.73 -25.66 5.28
N VAL A 553 -3.51 -25.99 5.70
CA VAL A 553 -2.71 -25.23 6.68
C VAL A 553 -1.65 -24.38 5.99
N THR A 554 -1.17 -23.36 6.71
CA THR A 554 0.00 -22.58 6.30
C THR A 554 1.24 -23.47 6.15
N ARG A 555 2.17 -23.10 5.26
CA ARG A 555 3.41 -23.86 5.04
C ARG A 555 4.34 -23.84 6.25
N ASP A 556 4.19 -22.83 7.09
CA ASP A 556 4.99 -22.57 8.29
C ASP A 556 4.44 -23.23 9.56
N ALA A 557 3.42 -24.10 9.43
CA ALA A 557 2.81 -24.86 10.53
C ALA A 557 3.83 -25.68 11.35
N SER A 558 4.94 -26.11 10.75
CA SER A 558 6.04 -26.78 11.45
C SER A 558 6.77 -25.86 12.43
N PHE A 559 6.83 -24.54 12.16
CA PHE A 559 7.42 -23.56 13.06
C PHE A 559 6.46 -23.20 14.20
N GLU A 560 5.15 -23.14 13.94
CA GLU A 560 4.12 -23.02 15.00
C GLU A 560 4.21 -24.21 15.98
N LEU A 561 4.40 -25.43 15.46
CA LEU A 561 4.61 -26.63 16.29
C LEU A 561 5.95 -26.60 17.04
N GLN A 562 7.04 -26.25 16.36
CA GLN A 562 8.38 -26.17 16.96
C GLN A 562 8.40 -25.16 18.13
N ALA A 563 7.85 -23.95 17.93
CA ALA A 563 7.83 -22.91 18.97
C ALA A 563 7.06 -23.36 20.23
N ALA A 564 5.97 -24.12 20.08
CA ALA A 564 5.23 -24.68 21.20
C ALA A 564 6.02 -25.74 21.99
N VAL A 565 6.88 -26.51 21.31
CA VAL A 565 7.78 -27.50 21.94
C VAL A 565 9.02 -26.83 22.55
N GLU A 566 9.51 -25.73 21.98
CA GLU A 566 10.56 -24.90 22.57
C GLU A 566 10.09 -24.18 23.85
N GLU A 567 8.84 -23.67 23.88
CA GLU A 567 8.27 -23.05 25.08
C GLU A 567 7.96 -24.08 26.18
N ASN A 568 7.53 -25.30 25.81
CA ASN A 568 7.26 -26.38 26.76
C ASN A 568 7.76 -27.77 26.28
N PRO A 569 9.03 -28.12 26.58
CA PRO A 569 9.63 -29.40 26.17
C PRO A 569 9.03 -30.65 26.82
N ASP A 570 8.25 -30.50 27.91
CA ASP A 570 7.60 -31.62 28.61
C ASP A 570 6.41 -32.20 27.80
N LEU A 571 6.04 -31.60 26.67
CA LEU A 571 4.97 -32.07 25.77
C LEU A 571 5.37 -33.27 24.89
N ILE A 572 6.66 -33.60 24.80
CA ILE A 572 7.17 -34.75 24.02
C ILE A 572 6.71 -36.07 24.67
N ASP A 573 6.48 -37.11 23.85
CA ASP A 573 5.80 -38.37 24.22
C ASP A 573 4.29 -38.22 24.53
N GLN A 574 3.68 -37.10 24.12
CA GLN A 574 2.24 -36.84 24.29
C GLN A 574 1.55 -36.50 22.96
N THR A 575 0.24 -36.78 22.89
CA THR A 575 -0.65 -36.24 21.85
C THR A 575 -1.19 -34.90 22.31
N ILE A 576 -0.96 -33.84 21.54
CA ILE A 576 -1.38 -32.48 21.84
C ILE A 576 -2.29 -31.91 20.74
N ARG A 577 -3.34 -31.21 21.15
CA ARG A 577 -4.26 -30.51 20.24
C ARG A 577 -3.67 -29.15 19.84
N VAL A 578 -3.01 -29.09 18.70
CA VAL A 578 -2.35 -27.89 18.18
C VAL A 578 -3.32 -27.14 17.28
N TRP A 579 -3.42 -25.82 17.43
CA TRP A 579 -4.28 -24.97 16.62
C TRP A 579 -3.47 -24.25 15.56
N ILE A 580 -3.38 -24.89 14.40
CA ILE A 580 -2.51 -24.51 13.29
C ILE A 580 -3.24 -23.49 12.42
N THR A 581 -2.53 -22.45 11.96
CA THR A 581 -3.05 -21.45 11.03
C THR A 581 -3.46 -22.07 9.68
N SER A 582 -4.67 -21.78 9.19
CA SER A 582 -5.08 -22.18 7.83
C SER A 582 -4.42 -21.31 6.77
N SER A 583 -4.25 -21.82 5.55
CA SER A 583 -3.73 -21.01 4.43
C SER A 583 -4.66 -19.85 4.05
N ASP A 584 -4.10 -18.81 3.41
CA ASP A 584 -4.80 -17.67 2.79
C ASP A 584 -6.11 -18.06 2.06
N ASP A 585 -6.03 -19.12 1.26
CA ASP A 585 -7.14 -19.62 0.45
C ASP A 585 -8.30 -20.18 1.29
N ILE A 586 -7.99 -20.97 2.33
CA ILE A 586 -8.99 -21.56 3.22
C ILE A 586 -9.56 -20.51 4.18
N ASP A 587 -8.73 -19.61 4.70
CA ASP A 587 -9.18 -18.51 5.55
C ASP A 587 -10.14 -17.57 4.79
N THR A 588 -9.81 -17.23 3.54
CA THR A 588 -10.66 -16.42 2.65
C THR A 588 -11.95 -17.15 2.27
N TYR A 589 -11.94 -18.48 2.14
CA TYR A 589 -13.15 -19.29 2.01
C TYR A 589 -14.03 -19.24 3.28
N VAL A 590 -13.48 -19.51 4.47
CA VAL A 590 -14.24 -19.52 5.74
C VAL A 590 -14.77 -18.13 6.10
N LYS A 591 -14.10 -17.06 5.65
CA LYS A 591 -14.59 -15.67 5.69
C LYS A 591 -15.75 -15.37 4.72
N GLY A 592 -16.18 -16.34 3.92
CA GLY A 592 -17.31 -16.24 3.00
C GLY A 592 -17.02 -15.48 1.70
N GLN A 593 -15.76 -15.39 1.27
CA GLN A 593 -15.35 -14.51 0.16
C GLN A 593 -15.08 -15.23 -1.17
N ILE A 594 -15.10 -16.58 -1.20
CA ILE A 594 -14.76 -17.37 -2.40
C ILE A 594 -15.99 -17.99 -3.08
N THR A 595 -16.83 -18.69 -2.33
CA THR A 595 -18.07 -19.28 -2.85
C THR A 595 -19.09 -19.40 -1.70
N PRO A 596 -20.36 -18.99 -1.89
CA PRO A 596 -21.43 -19.38 -0.98
C PRO A 596 -21.75 -20.87 -1.17
N ILE A 597 -22.27 -21.50 -0.12
CA ILE A 597 -22.98 -22.77 -0.22
C ILE A 597 -24.47 -22.46 -0.26
N GLU A 598 -25.18 -22.96 -1.27
CA GLU A 598 -26.64 -22.92 -1.32
C GLU A 598 -27.20 -24.35 -1.15
N THR A 599 -28.39 -24.46 -0.56
CA THR A 599 -29.04 -25.74 -0.21
C THR A 599 -30.41 -25.85 -0.88
N PHE A 600 -30.67 -26.97 -1.52
CA PHE A 600 -31.91 -27.24 -2.26
C PHE A 600 -32.88 -28.06 -1.41
N GLU A 601 -34.18 -27.77 -1.51
CA GLU A 601 -35.22 -28.59 -0.89
C GLU A 601 -35.29 -29.97 -1.56
N VAL A 602 -35.36 -31.03 -0.76
CA VAL A 602 -35.49 -32.42 -1.20
C VAL A 602 -36.78 -33.05 -0.65
N ALA A 603 -37.38 -33.96 -1.41
CA ALA A 603 -38.67 -34.59 -1.10
C ALA A 603 -38.66 -36.12 -1.28
N GLY A 604 -37.72 -36.67 -2.06
CA GLY A 604 -37.53 -38.10 -2.24
C GLY A 604 -36.69 -38.76 -1.14
N VAL A 605 -37.00 -40.02 -0.85
CA VAL A 605 -36.07 -40.92 -0.14
C VAL A 605 -34.85 -41.15 -1.05
N ALA A 606 -33.65 -40.86 -0.58
CA ALA A 606 -32.41 -41.13 -1.32
C ALA A 606 -31.86 -42.51 -0.99
N THR A 607 -31.10 -43.11 -1.91
CA THR A 607 -30.36 -44.37 -1.70
C THR A 607 -29.07 -44.34 -2.51
N PRO A 608 -27.89 -44.36 -1.87
CA PRO A 608 -26.60 -44.44 -2.55
C PRO A 608 -26.27 -45.90 -2.94
N THR A 609 -25.54 -46.10 -4.04
CA THR A 609 -25.14 -47.45 -4.51
C THR A 609 -23.79 -47.95 -4.00
N GLY A 610 -23.21 -47.28 -2.99
CA GLY A 610 -21.89 -47.59 -2.44
C GLY A 610 -21.42 -46.51 -1.46
N THR A 611 -20.29 -46.73 -0.79
CA THR A 611 -19.77 -45.82 0.26
C THR A 611 -18.49 -45.05 -0.12
N SER A 612 -17.85 -45.36 -1.25
CA SER A 612 -16.56 -44.79 -1.67
C SER A 612 -16.32 -44.93 -3.17
N GLY A 613 -15.58 -44.00 -3.79
CA GLY A 613 -15.28 -43.99 -5.23
C GLY A 613 -16.38 -43.30 -6.05
N GLU A 614 -16.61 -43.72 -7.29
CA GLU A 614 -17.81 -43.32 -8.05
C GLU A 614 -19.04 -44.12 -7.60
N ILE A 615 -20.13 -43.43 -7.27
CA ILE A 615 -21.43 -44.03 -6.92
C ILE A 615 -22.56 -43.35 -7.69
N GLU A 616 -23.73 -44.00 -7.80
CA GLU A 616 -24.99 -43.30 -8.12
C GLU A 616 -25.82 -43.10 -6.83
N VAL A 617 -26.48 -41.95 -6.73
CA VAL A 617 -27.51 -41.66 -5.73
C VAL A 617 -28.86 -41.67 -6.43
N LEU A 618 -29.73 -42.59 -6.04
CA LEU A 618 -31.07 -42.78 -6.58
C LEU A 618 -32.09 -42.11 -5.66
N THR A 619 -33.06 -41.38 -6.22
CA THR A 619 -34.10 -40.70 -5.42
C THR A 619 -35.51 -41.17 -5.75
N GLY A 620 -36.35 -41.26 -4.72
CA GLY A 620 -37.77 -41.64 -4.86
C GLY A 620 -38.64 -40.57 -5.53
N ALA A 621 -38.14 -39.34 -5.67
CA ALA A 621 -38.76 -38.25 -6.41
C ALA A 621 -37.75 -37.63 -7.41
N ASN A 622 -38.21 -36.63 -8.18
CA ASN A 622 -37.40 -35.95 -9.19
C ASN A 622 -36.55 -34.81 -8.56
N ASP A 623 -35.89 -35.08 -7.43
CA ASP A 623 -35.22 -34.05 -6.61
C ASP A 623 -34.10 -33.31 -7.36
N PHE A 624 -33.41 -33.99 -8.28
CA PHE A 624 -32.35 -33.40 -9.09
C PHE A 624 -32.85 -32.64 -10.34
N ALA A 625 -34.17 -32.58 -10.60
CA ALA A 625 -34.71 -31.92 -11.78
C ALA A 625 -34.40 -30.42 -11.83
N ASN A 626 -34.43 -29.74 -10.68
CA ASN A 626 -34.14 -28.30 -10.58
C ASN A 626 -32.69 -28.01 -11.02
N ILE A 627 -31.72 -28.79 -10.52
CA ILE A 627 -30.31 -28.72 -10.92
C ILE A 627 -30.15 -29.01 -12.41
N ALA A 628 -30.85 -30.00 -12.95
CA ALA A 628 -30.75 -30.35 -14.37
C ALA A 628 -31.25 -29.25 -15.32
N ASP A 629 -32.12 -28.34 -14.87
CA ASP A 629 -32.56 -27.17 -15.65
C ASP A 629 -31.74 -25.90 -15.33
N GLU A 630 -31.23 -25.75 -14.11
CA GLU A 630 -30.23 -24.72 -13.74
C GLU A 630 -28.93 -24.90 -14.53
N VAL A 631 -28.40 -26.13 -14.60
CA VAL A 631 -27.23 -26.49 -15.39
C VAL A 631 -27.40 -26.14 -16.87
N LYS A 632 -28.59 -26.38 -17.46
CA LYS A 632 -28.87 -25.97 -18.85
C LYS A 632 -28.88 -24.46 -19.03
N THR A 633 -29.43 -23.74 -18.06
CA THR A 633 -29.41 -22.27 -18.04
C THR A 633 -27.96 -21.78 -18.02
N ARG A 634 -27.11 -22.34 -17.14
CA ARG A 634 -25.70 -21.99 -17.04
C ARG A 634 -24.88 -22.40 -18.28
N LEU A 635 -25.20 -23.53 -18.91
CA LEU A 635 -24.61 -23.94 -20.21
C LEU A 635 -25.00 -23.00 -21.36
N ALA A 636 -26.18 -22.37 -21.31
CA ALA A 636 -26.56 -21.34 -22.28
C ALA A 636 -25.79 -20.03 -22.06
N GLU A 637 -25.65 -19.57 -20.82
CA GLU A 637 -24.82 -18.40 -20.47
C GLU A 637 -23.36 -18.59 -20.91
N LEU A 638 -22.75 -19.73 -20.56
CA LEU A 638 -21.38 -20.08 -20.96
C LEU A 638 -21.21 -20.19 -22.50
N SER A 639 -22.27 -20.52 -23.24
CA SER A 639 -22.26 -20.51 -24.71
C SER A 639 -22.21 -19.08 -25.27
N GLU A 640 -22.94 -18.13 -24.66
CA GLU A 640 -22.90 -16.72 -25.06
C GLU A 640 -21.55 -16.08 -24.71
N ASP A 641 -20.99 -16.35 -23.52
CA ASP A 641 -19.63 -15.89 -23.14
C ASP A 641 -18.55 -16.43 -24.09
N ARG A 642 -18.62 -17.72 -24.46
CA ARG A 642 -17.68 -18.33 -25.42
C ARG A 642 -17.83 -17.76 -26.83
N THR A 643 -19.05 -17.39 -27.23
CA THR A 643 -19.32 -16.69 -28.50
C THR A 643 -18.68 -15.30 -28.48
N ALA A 644 -18.89 -14.51 -27.42
CA ALA A 644 -18.29 -13.19 -27.27
C ALA A 644 -16.75 -13.24 -27.24
N ALA A 645 -16.16 -14.26 -26.59
CA ALA A 645 -14.72 -14.50 -26.60
C ALA A 645 -14.18 -14.85 -28.00
N ALA A 646 -14.92 -15.65 -28.78
CA ALA A 646 -14.58 -15.98 -30.16
C ALA A 646 -14.62 -14.72 -31.07
N GLU A 647 -15.67 -13.90 -30.94
CA GLU A 647 -15.77 -12.62 -31.64
C GLU A 647 -14.64 -11.66 -31.25
N ALA A 648 -14.28 -11.56 -29.96
CA ALA A 648 -13.18 -10.72 -29.50
C ALA A 648 -11.83 -11.17 -30.08
N ALA A 649 -11.54 -12.47 -30.08
CA ALA A 649 -10.32 -13.04 -30.66
C ALA A 649 -10.26 -12.85 -32.19
N GLY A 650 -11.37 -13.06 -32.90
CA GLY A 650 -11.47 -12.81 -34.34
C GLY A 650 -11.27 -11.33 -34.71
N ASN A 651 -11.91 -10.41 -33.96
CA ASN A 651 -11.72 -8.97 -34.14
C ASN A 651 -10.28 -8.50 -33.82
N ALA A 652 -9.58 -9.18 -32.90
CA ALA A 652 -8.16 -8.93 -32.66
C ALA A 652 -7.27 -9.45 -33.80
N ALA A 653 -7.57 -10.65 -34.33
CA ALA A 653 -6.86 -11.21 -35.48
C ALA A 653 -7.00 -10.33 -36.74
N LEU A 654 -8.19 -9.77 -36.98
CA LEU A 654 -8.44 -8.83 -38.09
C LEU A 654 -7.59 -7.56 -37.99
N ARG A 655 -7.46 -6.95 -36.79
CA ARG A 655 -6.60 -5.77 -36.61
C ARG A 655 -5.13 -6.07 -36.87
N LEU A 656 -4.63 -7.20 -36.37
CA LEU A 656 -3.26 -7.62 -36.67
C LEU A 656 -3.07 -7.99 -38.15
N GLN A 657 -4.14 -8.37 -38.86
CA GLN A 657 -4.12 -8.59 -40.30
C GLN A 657 -4.04 -7.27 -41.08
N ASP A 658 -4.69 -6.20 -40.62
CA ASP A 658 -4.49 -4.84 -41.14
C ASP A 658 -3.04 -4.36 -40.88
N ASP A 659 -2.53 -4.53 -39.65
CA ASP A 659 -1.12 -4.23 -39.31
C ASP A 659 -0.12 -5.03 -40.17
N LEU A 660 -0.45 -6.28 -40.52
CA LEU A 660 0.38 -7.13 -41.40
C LEU A 660 0.33 -6.66 -42.87
N VAL A 661 -0.76 -6.04 -43.32
CA VAL A 661 -0.81 -5.40 -44.64
C VAL A 661 0.11 -4.18 -44.66
N GLU A 662 0.02 -3.29 -43.66
CA GLU A 662 0.93 -2.13 -43.50
C GLU A 662 2.40 -2.56 -43.52
N VAL A 663 2.78 -3.57 -42.72
CA VAL A 663 4.15 -4.11 -42.67
C VAL A 663 4.62 -4.74 -44.00
N ARG A 664 3.69 -5.25 -44.81
CA ARG A 664 4.01 -5.81 -46.13
C ARG A 664 4.09 -4.74 -47.22
N GLU A 665 3.43 -3.60 -47.05
CA GLU A 665 3.62 -2.40 -47.88
C GLU A 665 4.95 -1.71 -47.52
N ASP A 666 5.26 -1.53 -46.22
CA ASP A 666 6.58 -1.11 -45.73
C ASP A 666 7.71 -1.96 -46.35
N LEU A 667 7.59 -3.29 -46.28
CA LEU A 667 8.58 -4.25 -46.80
C LEU A 667 8.79 -4.14 -48.34
N ALA A 668 7.81 -3.61 -49.07
CA ALA A 668 7.92 -3.42 -50.52
C ALA A 668 8.65 -2.12 -50.91
N GLU A 669 8.73 -1.14 -50.00
CA GLU A 669 9.44 0.14 -50.21
C GLU A 669 10.74 0.26 -49.39
N ALA A 670 11.04 -0.71 -48.52
CA ALA A 670 12.18 -0.69 -47.59
C ALA A 670 13.57 -0.78 -48.24
N ASP A 671 14.53 -0.05 -47.65
CA ASP A 671 15.96 -0.19 -47.93
C ASP A 671 16.53 -1.51 -47.40
N ALA A 672 17.62 -1.98 -48.01
CA ALA A 672 18.20 -3.31 -47.79
C ALA A 672 18.73 -3.59 -46.36
N GLU A 673 18.79 -2.57 -45.50
CA GLU A 673 19.20 -2.68 -44.09
C GLU A 673 18.00 -2.97 -43.15
N ASP A 674 16.78 -2.56 -43.54
CA ASP A 674 15.55 -2.75 -42.74
C ASP A 674 14.74 -4.00 -43.12
N ILE A 675 14.93 -4.57 -44.32
CA ILE A 675 14.24 -5.79 -44.79
C ILE A 675 14.20 -6.91 -43.73
N PRO A 676 15.32 -7.33 -43.09
CA PRO A 676 15.29 -8.45 -42.14
C PRO A 676 14.44 -8.17 -40.89
N ARG A 677 14.36 -6.90 -40.47
CA ARG A 677 13.56 -6.44 -39.33
C ARG A 677 12.07 -6.47 -39.65
N LEU A 678 11.69 -6.07 -40.87
CA LEU A 678 10.32 -6.09 -41.34
C LEU A 678 9.83 -7.52 -41.61
N GLU A 679 10.68 -8.40 -42.15
CA GLU A 679 10.40 -9.84 -42.24
C GLU A 679 10.15 -10.47 -40.85
N GLU A 680 10.96 -10.14 -39.83
CA GLU A 680 10.77 -10.62 -38.46
C GLU A 680 9.51 -10.01 -37.79
N ARG A 681 9.10 -8.78 -38.16
CA ARG A 681 7.82 -8.18 -37.72
C ARG A 681 6.63 -8.89 -38.38
N ALA A 682 6.68 -9.14 -39.69
CA ALA A 682 5.64 -9.86 -40.43
C ALA A 682 5.46 -11.29 -39.91
N ALA A 683 6.54 -12.05 -39.73
CA ALA A 683 6.48 -13.42 -39.21
C ALA A 683 5.88 -13.51 -37.78
N ARG A 684 6.14 -12.51 -36.92
CA ARG A 684 5.51 -12.42 -35.60
C ARG A 684 4.01 -12.10 -35.67
N LEU A 685 3.61 -11.18 -36.54
CA LEU A 685 2.19 -10.87 -36.78
C LEU A 685 1.45 -12.10 -37.34
N GLU A 686 2.03 -12.81 -38.32
CA GLU A 686 1.45 -14.04 -38.88
C GLU A 686 1.26 -15.14 -37.82
N ALA A 687 2.23 -15.33 -36.93
CA ALA A 687 2.10 -16.26 -35.81
C ALA A 687 0.99 -15.85 -34.81
N GLN A 688 0.90 -14.54 -34.50
CA GLN A 688 -0.16 -14.01 -33.63
C GLN A 688 -1.56 -14.16 -34.26
N ILE A 689 -1.74 -13.76 -35.52
CA ILE A 689 -2.99 -13.94 -36.29
C ILE A 689 -3.38 -15.42 -36.34
N SER A 690 -2.43 -16.32 -36.59
CA SER A 690 -2.68 -17.77 -36.62
C SER A 690 -3.17 -18.27 -35.26
N SER A 691 -2.51 -17.89 -34.16
CA SER A 691 -2.93 -18.29 -32.81
C SER A 691 -4.30 -17.70 -32.41
N LEU A 692 -4.57 -16.44 -32.71
CA LEU A 692 -5.87 -15.80 -32.40
C LEU A 692 -7.00 -16.39 -33.23
N THR A 693 -6.76 -16.71 -34.51
CA THR A 693 -7.72 -17.42 -35.37
C THR A 693 -8.02 -18.82 -34.82
N ALA A 694 -6.99 -19.58 -34.45
CA ALA A 694 -7.16 -20.91 -33.86
C ALA A 694 -7.91 -20.86 -32.50
N ASN A 695 -7.64 -19.85 -31.69
CA ASN A 695 -8.37 -19.60 -30.43
C ASN A 695 -9.84 -19.23 -30.68
N ALA A 696 -10.12 -18.39 -31.68
CA ALA A 696 -11.49 -18.03 -32.07
C ALA A 696 -12.26 -19.26 -32.57
N GLU A 697 -11.69 -20.06 -33.48
CA GLU A 697 -12.29 -21.30 -33.94
C GLU A 697 -12.53 -22.32 -32.81
N ALA A 698 -11.63 -22.40 -31.83
CA ALA A 698 -11.78 -23.27 -30.68
C ALA A 698 -12.90 -22.77 -29.75
N ALA A 699 -12.98 -21.46 -29.50
CA ALA A 699 -14.05 -20.85 -28.70
C ALA A 699 -15.43 -20.98 -29.35
N THR A 700 -15.54 -20.83 -30.68
CA THR A 700 -16.78 -21.10 -31.43
C THR A 700 -17.23 -22.56 -31.26
N ARG A 701 -16.30 -23.52 -31.37
CA ARG A 701 -16.61 -24.96 -31.18
C ARG A 701 -17.03 -25.29 -29.74
N ASP A 702 -16.40 -24.67 -28.75
CA ASP A 702 -16.79 -24.76 -27.32
C ASP A 702 -18.21 -24.19 -27.12
N ALA A 703 -18.50 -23.02 -27.71
CA ALA A 703 -19.82 -22.38 -27.67
C ALA A 703 -20.92 -23.23 -28.34
N GLU A 704 -20.64 -23.87 -29.48
CA GLU A 704 -21.57 -24.74 -30.20
C GLU A 704 -21.91 -26.02 -29.41
N ASP A 705 -20.95 -26.68 -28.76
CA ASP A 705 -21.23 -27.85 -27.91
C ASP A 705 -22.05 -27.46 -26.67
N LEU A 706 -21.66 -26.39 -25.97
CA LEU A 706 -22.42 -25.86 -24.82
C LEU A 706 -23.88 -25.53 -25.19
N ARG A 707 -24.11 -24.99 -26.40
CA ARG A 707 -25.46 -24.73 -26.95
C ARG A 707 -26.21 -26.02 -27.31
N ALA A 708 -25.53 -27.01 -27.86
CA ALA A 708 -26.12 -28.31 -28.20
C ALA A 708 -26.48 -29.13 -26.95
N ARG A 709 -25.82 -28.86 -25.81
CA ARG A 709 -26.13 -29.41 -24.50
C ARG A 709 -27.27 -28.68 -23.80
N SER A 710 -27.26 -27.34 -23.73
CA SER A 710 -28.30 -26.57 -23.03
C SER A 710 -29.72 -26.78 -23.59
N VAL A 711 -29.85 -27.01 -24.90
CA VAL A 711 -31.14 -27.28 -25.58
C VAL A 711 -31.56 -28.76 -25.51
N ARG A 712 -30.77 -29.65 -24.90
CA ARG A 712 -31.03 -31.09 -24.86
C ARG A 712 -32.20 -31.45 -23.94
N VAL A 713 -33.23 -32.08 -24.51
CA VAL A 713 -34.44 -32.50 -23.78
C VAL A 713 -34.30 -33.94 -23.29
N GLY A 714 -33.96 -34.08 -22.01
CA GLY A 714 -33.80 -35.36 -21.34
C GLY A 714 -32.45 -36.04 -21.60
N GLY A 715 -32.12 -37.00 -20.74
CA GLY A 715 -30.81 -37.66 -20.71
C GLY A 715 -30.18 -37.60 -19.32
N ILE A 716 -28.90 -37.96 -19.26
CA ILE A 716 -27.99 -37.61 -18.17
C ILE A 716 -27.14 -36.45 -18.71
N GLU A 717 -26.95 -35.42 -17.89
CA GLU A 717 -26.10 -34.26 -18.21
C GLU A 717 -24.81 -34.35 -17.38
N GLU A 718 -23.65 -34.39 -18.05
CA GLU A 718 -22.35 -34.60 -17.42
C GLU A 718 -21.79 -33.24 -16.92
N LEU A 719 -21.49 -33.16 -15.63
CA LEU A 719 -21.01 -31.96 -14.95
C LEU A 719 -19.49 -31.82 -15.11
N ASN A 720 -18.98 -30.59 -15.01
CA ASN A 720 -17.55 -30.33 -15.06
C ASN A 720 -17.18 -29.09 -14.24
N ASN A 721 -15.88 -28.90 -14.01
CA ASN A 721 -15.35 -27.86 -13.12
C ASN A 721 -15.59 -26.41 -13.60
N ARG A 722 -16.18 -26.18 -14.79
CA ARG A 722 -16.61 -24.84 -15.26
C ARG A 722 -18.08 -24.51 -14.88
N LEU A 723 -18.81 -25.49 -14.33
CA LEU A 723 -20.14 -25.31 -13.77
C LEU A 723 -20.04 -25.18 -12.24
N PRO A 724 -21.09 -24.68 -11.56
CA PRO A 724 -21.22 -24.83 -10.11
C PRO A 724 -21.08 -26.29 -9.72
N SER A 725 -20.36 -26.56 -8.64
CA SER A 725 -20.19 -27.93 -8.14
C SER A 725 -21.39 -28.30 -7.27
N TYR A 726 -22.17 -29.30 -7.68
CA TYR A 726 -23.31 -29.80 -6.92
C TYR A 726 -22.90 -31.01 -6.10
N LEU A 727 -23.37 -31.10 -4.85
CA LEU A 727 -22.99 -32.16 -3.92
C LEU A 727 -24.19 -32.69 -3.14
N VAL A 728 -24.12 -33.97 -2.77
CA VAL A 728 -25.09 -34.64 -1.90
C VAL A 728 -24.42 -35.01 -0.59
N ALA A 729 -24.93 -34.49 0.53
CA ALA A 729 -24.59 -34.92 1.87
C ALA A 729 -25.58 -36.01 2.32
N ILE A 730 -25.08 -37.22 2.60
CA ILE A 730 -25.92 -38.40 2.88
C ILE A 730 -25.14 -39.44 3.69
N ASN A 731 -25.77 -40.06 4.70
CA ASN A 731 -25.14 -41.08 5.56
C ASN A 731 -23.76 -40.67 6.11
N GLY A 732 -23.61 -39.42 6.55
CA GLY A 732 -22.34 -38.86 7.06
C GLY A 732 -21.25 -38.60 6.02
N GLY A 733 -21.48 -38.99 4.75
CA GLY A 733 -20.58 -38.75 3.63
C GLY A 733 -21.04 -37.61 2.71
N LEU A 734 -20.16 -37.24 1.78
CA LEU A 734 -20.36 -36.15 0.82
C LEU A 734 -19.93 -36.58 -0.58
N VAL A 735 -20.81 -36.38 -1.55
CA VAL A 735 -20.65 -36.87 -2.93
C VAL A 735 -20.71 -35.70 -3.90
N LYS A 736 -19.60 -35.41 -4.62
CA LYS A 736 -19.58 -34.42 -5.70
C LYS A 736 -20.23 -35.03 -6.94
N LEU A 737 -21.29 -34.42 -7.45
CA LEU A 737 -21.99 -34.92 -8.63
C LEU A 737 -21.14 -34.70 -9.88
N THR A 738 -20.88 -35.80 -10.60
CA THR A 738 -20.20 -35.83 -11.91
C THR A 738 -21.20 -35.90 -13.06
N ALA A 739 -22.41 -36.40 -12.83
CA ALA A 739 -23.48 -36.39 -13.83
C ALA A 739 -24.88 -36.39 -13.19
N VAL A 740 -25.86 -35.72 -13.82
CA VAL A 740 -27.19 -35.50 -13.23
C VAL A 740 -28.34 -35.86 -14.17
N ALA A 741 -29.39 -36.48 -13.62
CA ALA A 741 -30.68 -36.72 -14.27
C ALA A 741 -31.81 -36.61 -13.21
N PRO A 742 -33.08 -36.34 -13.58
CA PRO A 742 -34.12 -35.90 -12.64
C PRO A 742 -34.29 -36.71 -11.34
N ALA A 743 -34.17 -38.05 -11.39
CA ALA A 743 -34.32 -38.95 -10.22
C ALA A 743 -33.06 -39.78 -9.91
N ARG A 744 -31.89 -39.39 -10.44
CA ARG A 744 -30.59 -40.00 -10.11
C ARG A 744 -29.42 -39.12 -10.51
N ALA A 745 -28.38 -39.11 -9.69
CA ALA A 745 -27.10 -38.50 -10.05
C ALA A 745 -25.96 -39.50 -9.86
N ARG A 746 -24.91 -39.39 -10.67
CA ARG A 746 -23.62 -40.04 -10.46
C ARG A 746 -22.67 -39.04 -9.81
N GLY A 747 -21.81 -39.50 -8.93
CA GLY A 747 -20.81 -38.64 -8.31
C GLY A 747 -19.63 -39.37 -7.70
N GLU A 748 -18.58 -38.60 -7.46
CA GLU A 748 -17.35 -38.98 -6.80
C GLU A 748 -17.49 -38.70 -5.30
N VAL A 749 -17.21 -39.69 -4.46
CA VAL A 749 -17.33 -39.59 -3.00
C VAL A 749 -16.11 -38.84 -2.44
N LEU A 750 -16.29 -37.58 -2.03
CA LEU A 750 -15.26 -36.75 -1.41
C LEU A 750 -15.05 -37.08 0.08
N ILE A 751 -16.14 -37.43 0.78
CA ILE A 751 -16.13 -37.90 2.18
C ILE A 751 -16.89 -39.25 2.20
N PRO A 752 -16.24 -40.38 2.53
CA PRO A 752 -16.89 -41.69 2.55
C PRO A 752 -18.12 -41.78 3.45
N LEU A 753 -19.14 -42.50 2.95
CA LEU A 753 -20.43 -42.66 3.63
C LEU A 753 -20.33 -43.78 4.69
N GLU A 754 -21.02 -43.61 5.82
CA GLU A 754 -21.10 -44.62 6.87
C GLU A 754 -21.90 -45.86 6.45
N SER A 755 -22.84 -45.73 5.51
CA SER A 755 -23.64 -46.86 5.01
C SER A 755 -24.30 -46.64 3.65
N GLU A 756 -24.79 -47.74 3.06
CA GLU A 756 -25.62 -47.77 1.84
C GLU A 756 -27.14 -47.66 2.16
N ALA A 757 -27.52 -47.30 3.38
CA ALA A 757 -28.92 -47.28 3.80
C ALA A 757 -29.74 -46.21 3.05
N SER A 758 -31.03 -46.49 2.80
CA SER A 758 -31.98 -45.52 2.26
C SER A 758 -32.37 -44.48 3.31
N VAL A 759 -32.35 -43.20 2.92
CA VAL A 759 -32.37 -42.03 3.81
C VAL A 759 -33.63 -41.19 3.60
N GLN A 760 -34.31 -40.76 4.66
CA GLN A 760 -35.51 -39.91 4.54
C GLN A 760 -35.15 -38.47 4.14
N PRO A 761 -36.06 -37.68 3.55
CA PRO A 761 -35.77 -36.31 3.09
C PRO A 761 -35.28 -35.34 4.19
N GLU A 762 -35.46 -35.67 5.46
CA GLU A 762 -34.99 -34.88 6.62
C GLU A 762 -33.53 -35.21 6.99
N ASP A 763 -32.98 -36.33 6.50
CA ASP A 763 -31.70 -36.92 6.90
C ASP A 763 -30.62 -36.86 5.77
N TRP A 764 -30.93 -36.26 4.61
CA TRP A 764 -29.97 -35.98 3.53
C TRP A 764 -30.17 -34.59 2.94
N THR A 765 -29.10 -33.98 2.41
CA THR A 765 -29.12 -32.61 1.89
C THR A 765 -28.49 -32.54 0.51
N LEU A 766 -29.09 -31.75 -0.37
CA LEU A 766 -28.58 -31.39 -1.69
C LEU A 766 -28.05 -29.94 -1.64
N LEU A 767 -26.83 -29.71 -2.09
CA LEU A 767 -26.16 -28.41 -2.00
C LEU A 767 -25.33 -28.07 -3.26
N SER A 768 -25.01 -26.79 -3.45
CA SER A 768 -24.08 -26.32 -4.49
C SER A 768 -23.01 -25.39 -3.93
N TYR A 769 -21.84 -25.43 -4.55
CA TYR A 769 -20.83 -24.38 -4.49
C TYR A 769 -21.04 -23.51 -5.74
N VAL A 770 -21.61 -22.31 -5.55
CA VAL A 770 -22.13 -21.47 -6.65
C VAL A 770 -21.01 -20.97 -7.58
N THR A 771 -19.83 -20.65 -7.04
CA THR A 771 -18.63 -20.37 -7.84
C THR A 771 -18.06 -21.67 -8.39
N ALA A 772 -17.86 -21.76 -9.71
CA ALA A 772 -17.28 -22.93 -10.38
C ALA A 772 -15.85 -23.24 -9.92
N GLU A 773 -15.46 -24.51 -9.88
CA GLU A 773 -14.15 -24.96 -9.38
C GLU A 773 -12.95 -24.45 -10.23
N SER A 774 -13.17 -24.10 -11.50
CA SER A 774 -12.17 -23.45 -12.36
C SER A 774 -11.87 -22.00 -11.98
N ASP A 775 -12.84 -21.32 -11.37
CA ASP A 775 -12.85 -19.86 -11.22
C ASP A 775 -12.48 -19.44 -9.78
N ARG A 776 -12.16 -20.43 -8.93
CA ARG A 776 -11.82 -20.27 -7.51
C ARG A 776 -10.52 -21.00 -7.15
N ARG A 777 -9.73 -20.42 -6.25
CA ARG A 777 -8.42 -20.94 -5.84
C ARG A 777 -8.53 -22.27 -5.08
N VAL A 778 -9.41 -22.34 -4.07
CA VAL A 778 -9.75 -23.57 -3.31
C VAL A 778 -10.44 -24.62 -4.20
N LYS A 779 -10.25 -25.92 -3.95
CA LYS A 779 -10.90 -27.04 -4.67
C LYS A 779 -12.13 -27.60 -3.94
N ASP A 780 -12.88 -28.50 -4.56
CA ASP A 780 -14.11 -29.07 -3.98
C ASP A 780 -13.82 -30.00 -2.80
N ASN A 781 -12.76 -30.80 -2.88
CA ASN A 781 -12.28 -31.62 -1.76
C ASN A 781 -11.75 -30.76 -0.59
N GLU A 782 -11.03 -29.68 -0.88
CA GLU A 782 -10.57 -28.73 0.14
C GLU A 782 -11.74 -28.05 0.89
N VAL A 783 -12.85 -27.73 0.19
CA VAL A 783 -14.09 -27.26 0.85
C VAL A 783 -14.77 -28.38 1.65
N ALA A 784 -14.88 -29.59 1.09
CA ALA A 784 -15.47 -30.73 1.78
C ALA A 784 -14.75 -31.04 3.11
N TRP A 785 -13.41 -31.02 3.11
CA TRP A 785 -12.61 -31.26 4.31
C TRP A 785 -12.76 -30.15 5.34
N ILE A 786 -12.72 -28.86 4.96
CA ILE A 786 -12.83 -27.77 5.94
C ILE A 786 -14.23 -27.67 6.56
N GLU A 787 -15.31 -27.90 5.79
CA GLU A 787 -16.66 -27.94 6.35
C GLU A 787 -16.87 -29.18 7.25
N THR A 788 -16.33 -30.35 6.89
CA THR A 788 -16.32 -31.54 7.77
C THR A 788 -15.61 -31.24 9.10
N LEU A 789 -14.45 -30.59 9.06
CA LEU A 789 -13.71 -30.17 10.26
C LEU A 789 -14.49 -29.13 11.07
N ARG A 790 -15.21 -28.22 10.41
CA ARG A 790 -16.03 -27.18 11.05
C ARG A 790 -17.24 -27.77 11.77
N GLU A 791 -17.93 -28.75 11.18
CA GLU A 791 -19.01 -29.50 11.84
C GLU A 791 -18.52 -30.27 13.07
N GLN A 792 -17.33 -30.86 12.99
CA GLN A 792 -16.66 -31.52 14.12
C GLN A 792 -16.10 -30.55 15.18
N GLY A 793 -16.28 -29.22 15.02
CA GLY A 793 -15.74 -28.21 15.93
C GLY A 793 -14.20 -28.07 15.90
N GLN A 794 -13.56 -28.63 14.87
CA GLN A 794 -12.12 -28.60 14.68
C GLN A 794 -11.61 -27.30 14.02
N VAL A 795 -12.50 -26.48 13.45
CA VAL A 795 -12.17 -25.15 12.89
C VAL A 795 -12.59 -24.06 13.87
N ARG A 796 -11.72 -23.07 14.09
CA ARG A 796 -12.04 -21.85 14.86
C ARG A 796 -11.54 -20.60 14.15
N THR A 797 -12.15 -19.45 14.48
CA THR A 797 -11.67 -18.14 14.05
C THR A 797 -11.15 -17.37 15.27
N VAL A 798 -9.91 -16.88 15.20
CA VAL A 798 -9.24 -16.11 16.27
C VAL A 798 -8.92 -14.69 15.79
N PHE A 799 -8.62 -13.78 16.73
CA PHE A 799 -8.13 -12.44 16.40
C PHE A 799 -6.65 -12.50 16.01
N ASN A 800 -6.31 -12.04 14.80
CA ASN A 800 -4.95 -12.05 14.29
C ASN A 800 -4.09 -11.02 15.04
N THR A 801 -3.42 -11.49 16.08
CA THR A 801 -2.41 -10.74 16.83
C THR A 801 -1.04 -10.72 16.12
N PRO A 802 -0.55 -11.83 15.50
CA PRO A 802 0.65 -11.84 14.66
C PRO A 802 0.75 -10.66 13.69
N PHE A 803 -0.35 -10.31 13.02
CA PHE A 803 -0.46 -9.17 12.11
C PHE A 803 0.11 -7.85 12.68
N PHE A 804 0.00 -7.61 13.98
CA PHE A 804 0.49 -6.38 14.63
C PHE A 804 1.92 -6.49 15.17
N THR A 805 2.45 -7.70 15.35
CA THR A 805 3.75 -7.96 16.01
C THR A 805 4.82 -8.46 15.06
N GLU A 806 4.44 -9.05 13.92
CA GLU A 806 5.34 -9.69 12.97
C GLU A 806 5.70 -8.80 11.78
N ALA A 807 6.72 -9.22 11.04
CA ALA A 807 7.24 -8.53 9.87
C ALA A 807 6.54 -8.99 8.58
N ASP A 808 7.00 -8.48 7.44
CA ASP A 808 6.60 -8.94 6.12
C ASP A 808 6.99 -10.42 5.90
N SER A 809 6.01 -11.22 5.44
CA SER A 809 6.16 -12.65 5.12
C SER A 809 5.88 -12.90 3.63
N ARG A 810 6.23 -14.11 3.17
CA ARG A 810 5.93 -14.60 1.81
C ARG A 810 4.60 -15.34 1.69
N GLU A 811 4.11 -15.90 2.80
CA GLU A 811 2.78 -16.50 2.87
C GLU A 811 1.82 -15.42 3.43
N PRO A 812 0.73 -15.06 2.73
CA PRO A 812 -0.11 -13.91 3.11
C PRO A 812 -0.70 -13.99 4.52
N GLU A 813 -1.03 -15.19 4.99
CA GLU A 813 -1.63 -15.41 6.31
C GLU A 813 -0.72 -15.04 7.49
N GLN A 814 0.61 -15.04 7.31
CA GLN A 814 1.61 -14.64 8.32
C GLN A 814 2.21 -13.24 8.07
N ALA A 815 1.61 -12.42 7.18
CA ALA A 815 2.16 -11.11 6.85
C ALA A 815 1.78 -10.03 7.88
N GLY A 816 2.76 -9.57 8.67
CA GLY A 816 2.58 -8.55 9.70
C GLY A 816 3.02 -7.12 9.29
N ILE A 817 2.40 -6.12 9.91
CA ILE A 817 2.67 -4.69 9.64
C ILE A 817 3.75 -4.07 10.53
N TRP A 818 4.34 -4.81 11.49
CA TRP A 818 5.24 -4.23 12.49
C TRP A 818 6.48 -3.59 11.86
N GLY A 819 7.08 -4.26 10.85
CA GLY A 819 8.21 -3.73 10.08
C GLY A 819 7.89 -2.39 9.41
N ALA A 820 6.72 -2.29 8.77
CA ALA A 820 6.26 -1.07 8.10
C ALA A 820 5.95 0.07 9.10
N VAL A 821 5.36 -0.25 10.26
CA VAL A 821 5.08 0.71 11.34
C VAL A 821 6.39 1.26 11.94
N VAL A 822 7.34 0.38 12.27
CA VAL A 822 8.64 0.77 12.83
C VAL A 822 9.47 1.56 11.81
N GLY A 823 9.49 1.15 10.53
CA GLY A 823 10.18 1.86 9.45
C GLY A 823 9.59 3.26 9.22
N SER A 824 8.26 3.38 9.22
CA SER A 824 7.55 4.66 9.09
C SER A 824 7.84 5.59 10.28
N PHE A 825 7.78 5.07 11.50
CA PHE A 825 8.08 5.82 12.72
C PHE A 825 9.54 6.29 12.76
N LEU A 826 10.49 5.41 12.43
CA LEU A 826 11.91 5.76 12.38
C LEU A 826 12.20 6.83 11.31
N THR A 827 11.59 6.70 10.13
CA THR A 827 11.69 7.69 9.04
C THR A 827 11.15 9.05 9.48
N LEU A 828 9.99 9.08 10.15
CA LEU A 828 9.39 10.29 10.70
C LEU A 828 10.29 10.92 11.76
N VAL A 829 10.84 10.12 12.69
CA VAL A 829 11.77 10.61 13.73
C VAL A 829 13.05 11.18 13.14
N ILE A 830 13.66 10.52 12.16
CA ILE A 830 14.86 11.02 11.47
C ILE A 830 14.55 12.33 10.73
N THR A 831 13.47 12.35 9.94
CA THR A 831 13.04 13.53 9.17
C THR A 831 12.74 14.71 10.09
N LEU A 832 12.00 14.49 11.19
CA LEU A 832 11.69 15.53 12.17
C LEU A 832 12.96 16.04 12.85
N THR A 833 13.85 15.16 13.30
CA THR A 833 15.08 15.51 14.01
C THR A 833 16.06 16.32 13.14
N LEU A 834 16.08 16.08 11.83
CA LEU A 834 16.93 16.81 10.89
C LEU A 834 16.26 18.11 10.39
N ALA A 835 15.04 18.01 9.86
CA ALA A 835 14.40 19.10 9.13
C ALA A 835 13.80 20.18 10.05
N PHE A 836 13.22 19.81 11.20
CA PHE A 836 12.59 20.80 12.08
C PHE A 836 13.60 21.80 12.68
N PRO A 837 14.76 21.40 13.24
CA PRO A 837 15.74 22.36 13.73
C PRO A 837 16.29 23.25 12.61
N VAL A 838 16.62 22.69 11.44
CA VAL A 838 17.16 23.47 10.32
C VAL A 838 16.13 24.47 9.81
N GLY A 839 14.88 24.06 9.58
CA GLY A 839 13.80 24.92 9.12
C GLY A 839 13.46 26.04 10.10
N VAL A 840 13.33 25.73 11.40
CA VAL A 840 13.03 26.74 12.44
C VAL A 840 14.19 27.73 12.60
N LEU A 841 15.44 27.27 12.61
CA LEU A 841 16.60 28.15 12.72
C LEU A 841 16.80 29.02 11.47
N ALA A 842 16.46 28.50 10.28
CA ALA A 842 16.46 29.26 9.04
C ALA A 842 15.36 30.34 9.01
N ALA A 843 14.13 30.00 9.41
CA ALA A 843 13.02 30.95 9.48
C ALA A 843 13.28 32.09 10.47
N ILE A 844 13.77 31.76 11.68
CA ILE A 844 14.17 32.77 12.68
C ILE A 844 15.29 33.67 12.14
N TYR A 845 16.25 33.13 11.37
CA TYR A 845 17.28 33.96 10.75
C TYR A 845 16.69 34.98 9.76
N LEU A 846 15.83 34.53 8.85
CA LEU A 846 15.30 35.36 7.77
C LEU A 846 14.41 36.49 8.32
N GLU A 847 13.47 36.18 9.22
CA GLU A 847 12.53 37.17 9.75
C GLU A 847 13.18 38.20 10.70
N GLU A 848 14.00 37.75 11.65
CA GLU A 848 14.49 38.59 12.77
C GLU A 848 15.94 39.10 12.61
N PHE A 849 16.78 38.46 11.79
CA PHE A 849 18.22 38.75 11.72
C PHE A 849 18.74 39.13 10.33
N ALA A 850 18.07 38.72 9.24
CA ALA A 850 18.53 39.02 7.89
C ALA A 850 18.25 40.49 7.52
N PRO A 851 19.15 41.17 6.79
CA PRO A 851 18.89 42.52 6.30
C PRO A 851 17.82 42.44 5.20
N LYS A 852 16.69 43.13 5.38
CA LYS A 852 15.62 43.18 4.36
C LYS A 852 16.15 43.82 3.07
N ASN A 853 16.17 43.03 1.99
CA ASN A 853 16.73 43.37 0.68
C ASN A 853 16.29 42.32 -0.34
N ARG A 854 16.32 42.66 -1.64
CA ARG A 854 15.81 41.83 -2.76
C ARG A 854 16.27 40.38 -2.84
N LEU A 855 17.38 39.99 -2.19
CA LEU A 855 17.77 38.58 -2.08
C LEU A 855 17.03 37.87 -0.95
N THR A 856 16.85 38.52 0.20
CA THR A 856 16.01 38.03 1.30
C THR A 856 14.55 37.98 0.88
N ASP A 857 14.06 39.06 0.24
CA ASP A 857 12.69 39.18 -0.32
C ASP A 857 12.39 38.21 -1.49
N LEU A 858 13.33 37.32 -1.84
CA LEU A 858 13.24 36.27 -2.86
C LEU A 858 13.48 34.86 -2.29
N ILE A 859 13.91 34.77 -1.03
CA ILE A 859 14.12 33.54 -0.27
C ILE A 859 12.96 33.30 0.71
N GLU A 860 12.31 34.39 1.17
CA GLU A 860 10.97 34.44 1.78
C GLU A 860 9.87 34.07 0.76
#